data_AF-A0A8K0N030-F1
#
_entry.id   AF-A0A8K0N030-F1
#
_cell.length_a   1.000
_cell.length_b   1.000
_cell.length_c   1.000
_cell.angle_alpha   90.00
_cell.angle_beta   90.00
_cell.angle_gamma   90.00
#
_symmetry.space_group_name_H-M   'P 1'
#
loop_
_entity.id
_entity.type
_entity.pdbx_description
1 polymer ?
#
loop_
_entity_poly.entity_id
_entity_poly.type
_entity_poly.pdbx_seq_one_letter_code
_entity_poly.pdbx_strand_id
1 'polypeptide(L)'
;MQMIRKRQPIHSFLFWRKLKVKPGLSSYADDPQEAANSLVPLLEEAESMVPEELQPTTPIRLGATAGLRILGEEKSEEILKAVRDLFQTNSSFEYKSEWVTVLEGYQEGSYLWVAMNYLLGNLGNKYSDTVGVVDLGGGSVQMAYALSEEAAANAPNISTGDNPYVIKQLLNETYYYLYVYSYLHYGLFAARAEILEAVDDPYSYCMLGGYTGSYEYSGEVYNASASPSGPSYSKCRTEAIKALKINETCTYQDCTFGGVWSGGGGDGQKNLYVASSFYYTAAEVGIIDSGEPKALVTPSEFEEAAKTACKLSLEEANVTYPNIEEDDLPYICMDLVYEYTLLVDGFGLDPTQEITLATKVEYGDSYVDVGWALGPQPNTQITYPANDDFSEKDDHDDNLGAAEAARKLDGEMLQDVETVVACLMDFGGNSAEARKRLEQCNVRASQELVVEVFSRLRNDWGPAFTFFLWAGKQPGYAHSTREYNSMIAILGKMRRFDTAWTLVHEMKGGTPSRPGSSLVTPQTLQILIRRYCAIHDVGRAINTFYAFKKFGFAPGIDDFHGLLSALCRYKNVEDAEHLLLCNESAFPFETKSFNIVLNGWCNIMVYLREAKRFWRDMGNRGIPKDVVSYGSMISCYSKASNLTDVLKLYNQMREVGIEPDIKVYNAVVYALAKGKCMEDAKGLVKKMEEKGVAPNAVTFNSLIRPLCKARRVDDARQVFDEMLQRGLTPSIRTYHAFFDVARSVDEVFELLNGMKEKGCSPEIETYIMLIRKFCRWRQHESVYRLWNEMIENGLSLDRSAYIVLIHGLFLNGKLEEASRYYEEMKMKGFLPEPKTEEMIQAWLSGKEVAEQCMVMDLERKRVTRDPLDKKPRGASWRHVLKQPEAISVTRDWGFSSLVAENISFCRK
;
A
#
# COMPACT_ATOMS: atom_id res chain seq x y z
N MET A 1 -19.51 -7.69 10.78
CA MET A 1 -19.17 -6.26 10.80
C MET A 1 -18.69 -5.88 12.19
N GLN A 2 -17.62 -5.07 12.30
CA GLN A 2 -17.18 -4.49 13.57
C GLN A 2 -17.17 -2.97 13.44
N MET A 3 -17.73 -2.27 14.44
CA MET A 3 -17.77 -0.80 14.49
C MET A 3 -16.91 -0.30 15.64
N ILE A 4 -16.00 0.61 15.35
CA ILE A 4 -15.07 1.17 16.34
C ILE A 4 -15.44 2.61 16.65
N ARG A 5 -15.85 2.87 17.89
CA ARG A 5 -16.04 4.22 18.40
C ARG A 5 -14.70 4.78 18.92
N LYS A 6 -14.24 5.91 18.38
CA LYS A 6 -13.02 6.60 18.86
C LYS A 6 -13.39 7.62 19.95
N ARG A 7 -12.81 7.47 21.14
CA ARG A 7 -13.02 8.28 22.36
C ARG A 7 -13.06 9.81 22.11
N GLN A 8 -14.10 10.46 22.61
CA GLN A 8 -14.06 11.77 23.26
C GLN A 8 -14.39 11.59 24.76
N PRO A 9 -13.99 12.52 25.65
CA PRO A 9 -14.02 12.31 27.10
C PRO A 9 -15.40 12.65 27.67
N ILE A 10 -16.37 11.76 27.53
CA ILE A 10 -17.57 11.74 28.38
C ILE A 10 -17.90 10.26 28.60
N HIS A 11 -18.00 9.86 29.87
CA HIS A 11 -18.45 8.53 30.29
C HIS A 11 -19.61 8.03 29.41
N SER A 12 -19.42 6.97 28.61
CA SER A 12 -20.45 6.00 28.19
C SER A 12 -20.00 5.11 27.03
N PHE A 13 -19.83 3.82 27.33
CA PHE A 13 -19.98 2.62 26.48
C PHE A 13 -19.21 2.52 25.13
N LEU A 14 -18.19 1.65 25.13
CA LEU A 14 -17.81 0.85 23.96
C LEU A 14 -18.88 -0.26 23.82
N PHE A 15 -19.76 -0.17 22.82
CA PHE A 15 -20.69 -1.25 22.50
C PHE A 15 -20.02 -2.20 21.51
N TRP A 16 -19.70 -3.41 21.96
CA TRP A 16 -19.31 -4.52 21.11
C TRP A 16 -20.52 -5.43 20.94
N ARG A 17 -21.13 -5.45 19.75
CA ARG A 17 -22.21 -6.39 19.45
C ARG A 17 -21.77 -7.26 18.28
N LYS A 18 -21.62 -8.56 18.53
CA LYS A 18 -21.31 -9.55 17.52
C LYS A 18 -22.60 -9.99 16.85
N LEU A 19 -22.65 -9.81 15.54
CA LEU A 19 -23.74 -10.26 14.69
C LEU A 19 -23.13 -11.11 13.59
N LYS A 20 -23.71 -12.28 13.38
CA LYS A 20 -23.25 -13.27 12.42
C LYS A 20 -24.43 -13.61 11.52
N VAL A 21 -24.17 -13.69 10.22
CA VAL A 21 -25.07 -14.27 9.24
C VAL A 21 -24.53 -15.65 8.85
N LYS A 22 -25.44 -16.62 8.71
CA LYS A 22 -25.16 -17.95 8.18
C LYS A 22 -26.09 -18.15 6.96
N PRO A 23 -25.62 -18.71 5.84
CA PRO A 23 -24.24 -19.10 5.58
C PRO A 23 -23.30 -17.89 5.31
N GLY A 24 -21.99 -18.13 5.26
CA GLY A 24 -20.99 -17.08 5.02
C GLY A 24 -20.86 -16.71 3.53
N LEU A 25 -20.13 -15.62 3.21
CA LEU A 25 -20.00 -15.11 1.83
C LEU A 25 -19.53 -16.16 0.82
N SER A 26 -18.64 -17.08 1.22
CA SER A 26 -18.12 -18.12 0.33
C SER A 26 -19.15 -19.17 -0.09
N SER A 27 -20.26 -19.30 0.65
CA SER A 27 -21.33 -20.22 0.30
C SER A 27 -22.18 -19.75 -0.88
N TYR A 28 -21.99 -18.49 -1.30
CA TYR A 28 -22.67 -17.87 -2.42
C TYR A 28 -21.76 -17.77 -3.65
N ALA A 29 -20.87 -18.77 -3.83
CA ALA A 29 -19.87 -18.80 -4.90
C ALA A 29 -20.46 -18.63 -6.31
N ASP A 30 -21.72 -19.03 -6.51
CA ASP A 30 -22.41 -18.95 -7.79
C ASP A 30 -23.50 -17.86 -7.83
N ASP A 31 -23.68 -17.11 -6.74
CA ASP A 31 -24.62 -15.97 -6.66
C ASP A 31 -24.01 -14.79 -5.85
N PRO A 32 -23.11 -14.00 -6.48
CA PRO A 32 -22.48 -12.84 -5.84
C PRO A 32 -23.46 -11.80 -5.28
N GLN A 33 -24.62 -11.63 -5.91
CA GLN A 33 -25.60 -10.65 -5.48
C GLN A 33 -26.27 -11.09 -4.18
N GLU A 34 -26.62 -12.38 -4.06
CA GLU A 34 -27.15 -12.91 -2.82
C GLU A 34 -26.10 -12.93 -1.70
N ALA A 35 -24.83 -13.13 -2.04
CA ALA A 35 -23.71 -12.95 -1.11
C ALA A 35 -23.72 -11.54 -0.50
N ALA A 36 -23.87 -10.50 -1.33
CA ALA A 36 -23.98 -9.13 -0.85
C ALA A 36 -25.25 -8.91 -0.02
N ASN A 37 -26.41 -9.34 -0.51
CA ASN A 37 -27.69 -9.19 0.19
C ASN A 37 -27.67 -9.82 1.59
N SER A 38 -26.92 -10.91 1.78
CA SER A 38 -26.74 -11.56 3.09
C SER A 38 -26.14 -10.61 4.15
N LEU A 39 -25.45 -9.53 3.74
CA LEU A 39 -24.85 -8.56 4.65
C LEU A 39 -25.80 -7.42 5.05
N VAL A 40 -26.95 -7.26 4.39
CA VAL A 40 -27.91 -6.17 4.66
C VAL A 40 -28.33 -6.13 6.13
N PRO A 41 -28.70 -7.26 6.79
CA PRO A 41 -29.08 -7.23 8.20
C PRO A 41 -27.94 -6.77 9.12
N LEU A 42 -26.68 -7.07 8.75
CA LEU A 42 -25.52 -6.60 9.52
C LEU A 42 -25.30 -5.10 9.33
N LEU A 43 -25.55 -4.60 8.12
CA LEU A 43 -25.41 -3.19 7.78
C LEU A 43 -26.48 -2.34 8.48
N GLU A 44 -27.75 -2.74 8.40
CA GLU A 44 -28.87 -2.03 9.05
C GLU A 44 -28.67 -1.95 10.57
N GLU A 45 -28.25 -3.05 11.18
CA GLU A 45 -27.97 -3.08 12.62
C GLU A 45 -26.68 -2.31 12.97
N ALA A 46 -25.74 -2.21 12.04
CA ALA A 46 -24.58 -1.34 12.23
C ALA A 46 -25.00 0.14 12.25
N GLU A 47 -25.83 0.55 11.30
CA GLU A 47 -26.37 1.91 11.21
C GLU A 47 -27.27 2.25 12.40
N SER A 48 -28.05 1.29 12.91
CA SER A 48 -28.92 1.50 14.08
C SER A 48 -28.14 1.88 15.35
N MET A 49 -26.88 1.42 15.48
CA MET A 49 -26.05 1.69 16.66
C MET A 49 -25.23 2.97 16.55
N VAL A 50 -24.88 3.40 15.34
CA VAL A 50 -24.09 4.61 15.14
C VAL A 50 -25.04 5.77 14.94
N PRO A 51 -24.98 6.82 15.79
CA PRO A 51 -25.81 8.01 15.60
C PRO A 51 -25.70 8.53 14.17
N GLU A 52 -26.82 8.90 13.54
CA GLU A 52 -26.88 9.36 12.14
C GLU A 52 -25.84 10.45 11.83
N GLU A 53 -25.56 11.33 12.79
CA GLU A 53 -24.56 12.40 12.68
C GLU A 53 -23.11 11.89 12.52
N LEU A 54 -22.81 10.69 13.00
CA LEU A 54 -21.48 10.07 12.99
C LEU A 54 -21.31 9.06 11.86
N GLN A 55 -22.41 8.56 11.27
CA GLN A 55 -22.37 7.57 10.19
C GLN A 55 -21.47 8.02 9.02
N PRO A 56 -21.58 9.26 8.46
CA PRO A 56 -20.78 9.68 7.31
C PRO A 56 -19.26 9.77 7.54
N THR A 57 -18.81 9.68 8.80
CA THR A 57 -17.39 9.74 9.20
C THR A 57 -16.92 8.46 9.89
N THR A 58 -17.79 7.46 9.98
CA THR A 58 -17.49 6.16 10.57
C THR A 58 -17.15 5.19 9.44
N PRO A 59 -15.91 4.67 9.37
CA PRO A 59 -15.50 3.82 8.26
C PRO A 59 -16.15 2.44 8.32
N ILE A 60 -16.72 2.00 7.20
CA ILE A 60 -17.16 0.61 7.00
C ILE A 60 -16.03 -0.17 6.31
N ARG A 61 -15.61 -1.28 6.93
CA ARG A 61 -14.60 -2.19 6.37
C ARG A 61 -15.09 -3.62 6.38
N LEU A 62 -14.72 -4.37 5.35
CA LEU A 62 -14.93 -5.81 5.25
C LEU A 62 -13.63 -6.49 4.85
N GLY A 63 -13.13 -7.33 5.75
CA GLY A 63 -12.04 -8.25 5.48
C GLY A 63 -12.61 -9.66 5.33
N ALA A 64 -12.68 -10.18 4.11
CA ALA A 64 -13.06 -11.57 3.87
C ALA A 64 -11.87 -12.49 4.15
N THR A 65 -12.10 -13.65 4.77
CA THR A 65 -11.02 -14.55 5.20
C THR A 65 -10.93 -15.80 4.31
N ALA A 66 -10.49 -16.94 4.85
CA ALA A 66 -10.19 -18.15 4.10
C ALA A 66 -11.30 -18.64 3.18
N GLY A 67 -12.56 -18.49 3.58
CA GLY A 67 -13.69 -18.93 2.75
C GLY A 67 -13.63 -18.35 1.34
N LEU A 68 -13.33 -17.06 1.20
CA LEU A 68 -13.16 -16.44 -0.13
C LEU A 68 -11.83 -16.87 -0.76
N ARG A 69 -10.72 -16.91 -0.01
CA ARG A 69 -9.42 -17.39 -0.53
C ARG A 69 -9.52 -18.75 -1.24
N ILE A 70 -10.35 -19.66 -0.73
CA ILE A 70 -10.56 -21.01 -1.29
C ILE A 70 -11.34 -21.00 -2.62
N LEU A 71 -12.20 -20.01 -2.87
CA LEU A 71 -12.99 -19.92 -4.11
C LEU A 71 -12.18 -19.52 -5.35
N GLY A 72 -10.93 -19.08 -5.16
CA GLY A 72 -10.09 -18.50 -6.21
C GLY A 72 -10.36 -17.01 -6.45
N GLU A 73 -9.44 -16.34 -7.13
CA GLU A 73 -9.45 -14.88 -7.31
C GLU A 73 -10.70 -14.37 -8.05
N GLU A 74 -11.11 -15.07 -9.10
CA GLU A 74 -12.23 -14.67 -9.96
C GLU A 74 -13.56 -14.64 -9.18
N LYS A 75 -13.97 -15.78 -8.60
CA LYS A 75 -15.21 -15.88 -7.83
C LYS A 75 -15.20 -14.98 -6.58
N SER A 76 -14.06 -14.87 -5.91
CA SER A 76 -13.90 -13.97 -4.76
C SER A 76 -14.15 -12.52 -5.13
N GLU A 77 -13.57 -12.08 -6.24
CA GLU A 77 -13.68 -10.69 -6.69
C GLU A 77 -15.08 -10.38 -7.22
N GLU A 78 -15.79 -11.34 -7.82
CA GLU A 78 -17.21 -11.20 -8.15
C GLU A 78 -18.07 -10.94 -6.91
N ILE A 79 -17.88 -11.74 -5.84
CA ILE A 79 -18.57 -11.54 -4.55
C ILE A 79 -18.18 -10.19 -3.93
N LEU A 80 -16.89 -9.87 -3.85
CA LEU A 80 -16.44 -8.61 -3.25
C LEU A 80 -16.93 -7.40 -4.04
N LYS A 81 -17.01 -7.49 -5.37
CA LYS A 81 -17.59 -6.43 -6.19
C LYS A 81 -19.06 -6.20 -5.85
N ALA A 82 -19.87 -7.25 -5.73
CA ALA A 82 -21.28 -7.12 -5.32
C ALA A 82 -21.40 -6.50 -3.91
N VAL A 83 -20.52 -6.86 -2.98
CA VAL A 83 -20.44 -6.27 -1.63
C VAL A 83 -20.02 -4.80 -1.67
N ARG A 84 -19.06 -4.44 -2.52
CA ARG A 84 -18.61 -3.06 -2.75
C ARG A 84 -19.74 -2.20 -3.30
N ASP A 85 -20.49 -2.73 -4.25
CA ASP A 85 -21.68 -2.08 -4.81
C ASP A 85 -22.73 -1.86 -3.71
N LEU A 86 -23.04 -2.89 -2.90
CA LEU A 86 -23.96 -2.77 -1.77
C LEU A 86 -23.52 -1.70 -0.76
N PHE A 87 -22.27 -1.69 -0.33
CA PHE A 87 -21.78 -0.71 0.63
C PHE A 87 -21.77 0.71 0.05
N GLN A 88 -21.53 0.84 -1.25
CA GLN A 88 -21.57 2.14 -1.90
C GLN A 88 -22.99 2.69 -2.04
N THR A 89 -23.99 1.82 -2.28
CA THR A 89 -25.36 2.25 -2.57
C THR A 89 -26.28 2.27 -1.35
N ASN A 90 -26.05 1.39 -0.37
CA ASN A 90 -26.99 1.12 0.71
C ASN A 90 -26.45 1.46 2.11
N SER A 91 -25.20 1.93 2.23
CA SER A 91 -24.59 2.32 3.52
C SER A 91 -24.50 3.84 3.67
N SER A 92 -24.78 4.32 4.88
CA SER A 92 -24.56 5.68 5.38
C SER A 92 -23.13 5.92 5.90
N PHE A 93 -22.31 4.86 5.97
CA PHE A 93 -20.95 4.91 6.48
C PHE A 93 -19.92 5.49 5.49
N GLU A 94 -18.77 5.97 6.00
CA GLU A 94 -17.63 6.30 5.15
C GLU A 94 -17.13 5.02 4.48
N TYR A 95 -17.22 4.96 3.16
CA TYR A 95 -16.85 3.79 2.36
C TYR A 95 -15.69 4.12 1.41
N LYS A 96 -14.78 3.15 1.27
CA LYS A 96 -13.78 3.13 0.20
C LYS A 96 -13.65 1.72 -0.37
N SER A 97 -13.49 1.60 -1.67
CA SER A 97 -13.40 0.30 -2.36
C SER A 97 -12.27 -0.58 -1.83
N GLU A 98 -11.14 0.03 -1.44
CA GLU A 98 -9.98 -0.64 -0.87
C GLU A 98 -10.19 -1.15 0.57
N TRP A 99 -11.33 -0.86 1.19
CA TRP A 99 -11.69 -1.38 2.51
C TRP A 99 -12.53 -2.67 2.47
N VAL A 100 -12.84 -3.13 1.26
CA VAL A 100 -13.51 -4.41 1.00
C VAL A 100 -12.50 -5.29 0.26
N THR A 101 -11.80 -6.13 1.02
CA THR A 101 -10.68 -6.93 0.53
C THR A 101 -10.71 -8.33 1.12
N VAL A 102 -10.08 -9.28 0.41
CA VAL A 102 -9.70 -10.55 1.04
C VAL A 102 -8.47 -10.27 1.91
N LEU A 103 -8.52 -10.63 3.19
CA LEU A 103 -7.37 -10.59 4.07
C LEU A 103 -6.42 -11.72 3.70
N GLU A 104 -5.12 -11.43 3.68
CA GLU A 104 -4.11 -12.48 3.58
C GLU A 104 -4.01 -13.23 4.91
N GLY A 105 -3.62 -14.51 4.86
CA GLY A 105 -3.62 -15.35 6.05
C GLY A 105 -2.73 -14.83 7.19
N TYR A 106 -1.57 -14.23 6.87
CA TYR A 106 -0.71 -13.63 7.89
C TYR A 106 -1.29 -12.34 8.49
N GLN A 107 -2.16 -11.63 7.75
CA GLN A 107 -2.83 -10.45 8.27
C GLN A 107 -3.85 -10.87 9.35
N GLU A 108 -4.62 -11.91 9.07
CA GLU A 108 -5.60 -12.48 10.00
C GLU A 108 -4.97 -12.88 11.34
N GLY A 109 -3.87 -13.67 11.29
CA GLY A 109 -3.15 -14.09 12.50
C GLY A 109 -2.46 -12.93 13.24
N SER A 110 -1.81 -12.02 12.51
CA SER A 110 -1.12 -10.87 13.15
C SER A 110 -2.10 -9.89 13.81
N TYR A 111 -3.26 -9.63 13.20
CA TYR A 111 -4.26 -8.74 13.78
C TYR A 111 -4.86 -9.31 15.06
N LEU A 112 -5.14 -10.62 15.10
CA LEU A 112 -5.60 -11.26 16.32
C LEU A 112 -4.55 -11.17 17.43
N TRP A 113 -3.28 -11.41 17.10
CA TRP A 113 -2.19 -11.34 18.08
C TRP A 113 -2.04 -9.93 18.67
N VAL A 114 -2.08 -8.90 17.81
CA VAL A 114 -2.00 -7.50 18.24
C VAL A 114 -3.21 -7.12 19.09
N ALA A 115 -4.42 -7.48 18.66
CA ALA A 115 -5.64 -7.19 19.40
C ALA A 115 -5.61 -7.83 20.79
N MET A 116 -5.21 -9.11 20.87
CA MET A 116 -5.10 -9.83 22.14
C MET A 116 -4.09 -9.18 23.08
N ASN A 117 -2.86 -8.96 22.62
CA ASN A 117 -1.81 -8.39 23.46
C ASN A 117 -2.08 -6.92 23.82
N TYR A 118 -2.83 -6.18 22.98
CA TYR A 118 -3.31 -4.86 23.31
C TYR A 118 -4.36 -4.91 24.45
N LEU A 119 -5.36 -5.77 24.33
CA LEU A 119 -6.44 -5.90 25.33
C LEU A 119 -5.90 -6.38 26.68
N LEU A 120 -4.92 -7.27 26.67
CA LEU A 120 -4.26 -7.75 27.89
C LEU A 120 -3.24 -6.75 28.47
N GLY A 121 -2.91 -5.67 27.75
CA GLY A 121 -1.90 -4.69 28.18
C GLY A 121 -0.46 -5.21 28.11
N ASN A 122 -0.20 -6.20 27.26
CA ASN A 122 1.13 -6.84 27.11
C ASN A 122 2.03 -6.12 26.10
N LEU A 123 1.49 -5.26 25.22
CA LEU A 123 2.29 -4.51 24.26
C LEU A 123 3.19 -3.48 24.96
N GLY A 124 4.45 -3.40 24.54
CA GLY A 124 5.50 -2.58 25.17
C GLY A 124 6.38 -3.35 26.18
N ASN A 125 6.01 -4.59 26.51
CA ASN A 125 6.80 -5.49 27.37
C ASN A 125 7.73 -6.39 26.54
N LYS A 126 8.54 -7.24 27.19
CA LYS A 126 9.40 -8.20 26.47
C LYS A 126 8.54 -9.19 25.70
N TYR A 127 9.07 -9.76 24.62
CA TYR A 127 8.35 -10.78 23.84
C TYR A 127 7.91 -11.98 24.69
N SER A 128 8.68 -12.33 25.73
CA SER A 128 8.37 -13.39 26.70
C SER A 128 7.12 -13.13 27.54
N ASP A 129 6.71 -11.87 27.66
CA ASP A 129 5.57 -11.44 28.47
C ASP A 129 4.30 -11.33 27.61
N THR A 130 4.42 -11.57 26.31
CA THR A 130 3.28 -11.59 25.38
C THR A 130 2.59 -12.96 25.39
N VAL A 131 1.40 -13.01 24.82
CA VAL A 131 0.67 -14.27 24.59
C VAL A 131 0.71 -14.62 23.11
N GLY A 132 0.76 -15.91 22.80
CA GLY A 132 0.50 -16.42 21.46
C GLY A 132 -0.99 -16.62 21.23
N VAL A 133 -1.41 -16.65 19.96
CA VAL A 133 -2.80 -16.84 19.57
C VAL A 133 -2.94 -17.96 18.54
N VAL A 134 -4.01 -18.74 18.69
CA VAL A 134 -4.47 -19.74 17.72
C VAL A 134 -5.92 -19.47 17.38
N ASP A 135 -6.24 -19.32 16.11
CA ASP A 135 -7.62 -19.13 15.64
C ASP A 135 -8.00 -20.27 14.70
N LEU A 136 -8.96 -21.09 15.09
CA LEU A 136 -9.50 -22.15 14.25
C LEU A 136 -10.79 -21.66 13.60
N GLY A 137 -10.65 -21.16 12.37
CA GLY A 137 -11.77 -20.79 11.51
C GLY A 137 -12.34 -21.98 10.74
N GLY A 138 -13.31 -21.71 9.87
CA GLY A 138 -13.92 -22.75 9.04
C GLY A 138 -13.02 -23.26 7.91
N GLY A 139 -12.31 -22.36 7.22
CA GLY A 139 -11.47 -22.69 6.05
C GLY A 139 -9.96 -22.68 6.30
N SER A 140 -9.50 -22.12 7.42
CA SER A 140 -8.09 -22.11 7.81
C SER A 140 -7.92 -22.06 9.32
N VAL A 141 -6.73 -22.42 9.78
CA VAL A 141 -6.24 -22.14 11.14
C VAL A 141 -5.04 -21.20 11.07
N GLN A 142 -4.94 -20.27 12.01
CA GLN A 142 -3.80 -19.36 12.13
C GLN A 142 -3.09 -19.55 13.46
N MET A 143 -1.76 -19.46 13.44
CA MET A 143 -0.90 -19.40 14.62
C MET A 143 -0.05 -18.13 14.55
N ALA A 144 -0.03 -17.37 15.64
CA ALA A 144 0.83 -16.19 15.75
C ALA A 144 1.41 -16.03 17.17
N TYR A 145 2.72 -15.79 17.27
CA TYR A 145 3.39 -15.52 18.54
C TYR A 145 4.74 -14.80 18.35
N ALA A 146 5.19 -14.07 19.37
CA ALA A 146 6.44 -13.32 19.29
C ALA A 146 7.67 -14.20 19.55
N LEU A 147 8.71 -14.00 18.75
CA LEU A 147 9.98 -14.69 18.79
C LEU A 147 11.07 -13.87 19.50
N SER A 148 12.11 -14.57 19.96
CA SER A 148 13.38 -13.93 20.30
C SER A 148 14.06 -13.39 19.04
N GLU A 149 14.94 -12.40 19.18
CA GLU A 149 15.73 -11.89 18.05
C GLU A 149 16.59 -12.98 17.41
N GLU A 150 17.08 -13.92 18.21
CA GLU A 150 17.91 -15.05 17.78
C GLU A 150 17.10 -16.04 16.94
N ALA A 151 15.89 -16.41 17.38
CA ALA A 151 15.00 -17.29 16.63
C ALA A 151 14.55 -16.63 15.31
N ALA A 152 14.25 -15.33 15.34
CA ALA A 152 13.91 -14.56 14.15
C ALA A 152 15.08 -14.44 13.14
N ALA A 153 16.32 -14.31 13.63
CA ALA A 153 17.50 -14.25 12.77
C ALA A 153 17.81 -15.59 12.07
N ASN A 154 17.37 -16.70 12.66
CA ASN A 154 17.51 -18.04 12.10
C ASN A 154 16.31 -18.47 11.23
N ALA A 155 15.33 -17.58 11.03
CA ALA A 155 14.16 -17.88 10.21
C ALA A 155 14.56 -18.16 8.75
N PRO A 156 13.91 -19.13 8.07
CA PRO A 156 14.18 -19.43 6.67
C PRO A 156 14.00 -18.22 5.73
N ASN A 157 14.94 -18.03 4.81
CA ASN A 157 14.78 -17.10 3.70
C ASN A 157 13.87 -17.72 2.64
N ILE A 158 12.67 -17.17 2.47
CA ILE A 158 11.71 -17.67 1.49
C ILE A 158 12.00 -17.02 0.11
N SER A 159 11.68 -17.75 -0.96
CA SER A 159 11.69 -17.27 -2.34
C SER A 159 10.88 -15.98 -2.53
N THR A 160 11.31 -15.14 -3.48
CA THR A 160 10.60 -13.93 -3.89
C THR A 160 9.20 -14.26 -4.40
N GLY A 161 8.16 -13.97 -3.61
CA GLY A 161 6.74 -14.16 -3.96
C GLY A 161 5.87 -14.71 -2.82
N ASP A 162 6.47 -15.38 -1.83
CA ASP A 162 5.73 -15.97 -0.71
C ASP A 162 5.72 -15.05 0.54
N ASN A 163 4.72 -15.22 1.39
CA ASN A 163 4.58 -14.43 2.63
C ASN A 163 5.67 -14.79 3.65
N PRO A 164 6.33 -13.79 4.29
CA PRO A 164 7.35 -14.05 5.28
C PRO A 164 6.78 -14.76 6.52
N TYR A 165 7.48 -15.81 6.99
CA TYR A 165 7.16 -16.48 8.26
C TYR A 165 7.24 -15.55 9.48
N VAL A 166 8.14 -14.56 9.41
CA VAL A 166 8.40 -13.62 10.50
C VAL A 166 8.16 -12.20 10.04
N ILE A 167 7.32 -11.47 10.77
CA ILE A 167 6.99 -10.08 10.52
C ILE A 167 7.58 -9.24 11.65
N LYS A 168 8.40 -8.24 11.32
CA LYS A 168 8.89 -7.28 12.29
C LYS A 168 7.89 -6.14 12.45
N GLN A 169 7.33 -5.96 13.65
CA GLN A 169 6.40 -4.88 13.97
C GLN A 169 6.90 -4.01 15.13
N LEU A 170 6.70 -2.70 15.05
CA LEU A 170 6.93 -1.76 16.15
C LEU A 170 5.58 -1.48 16.83
N LEU A 171 5.40 -1.93 18.06
CA LEU A 171 4.16 -1.79 18.81
C LEU A 171 4.47 -1.26 20.21
N ASN A 172 3.82 -0.16 20.59
CA ASN A 172 4.07 0.52 21.86
C ASN A 172 5.57 0.71 22.16
N GLU A 173 6.31 1.28 21.20
CA GLU A 173 7.75 1.58 21.28
C GLU A 173 8.68 0.35 21.36
N THR A 174 8.15 -0.87 21.27
CA THR A 174 8.93 -2.12 21.32
C THR A 174 8.85 -2.87 19.98
N TYR A 175 10.00 -3.37 19.50
CA TYR A 175 10.03 -4.23 18.32
C TYR A 175 9.68 -5.67 18.70
N TYR A 176 8.70 -6.24 18.00
CA TYR A 176 8.36 -7.65 18.05
C TYR A 176 8.69 -8.31 16.72
N TYR A 177 9.32 -9.48 16.80
CA TYR A 177 9.49 -10.39 15.68
C TYR A 177 8.38 -11.42 15.76
N LEU A 178 7.33 -11.26 14.98
CA LEU A 178 6.12 -12.06 15.08
C LEU A 178 6.18 -13.21 14.09
N TYR A 179 6.22 -14.45 14.57
CA TYR A 179 5.89 -15.61 13.74
C TYR A 179 4.41 -15.56 13.43
N VAL A 180 4.04 -15.65 12.15
CA VAL A 180 2.65 -15.79 11.73
C VAL A 180 2.55 -16.73 10.55
N TYR A 181 1.68 -17.73 10.67
CA TYR A 181 1.31 -18.55 9.54
C TYR A 181 -0.17 -18.89 9.53
N SER A 182 -0.73 -19.01 8.33
CA SER A 182 -2.11 -19.38 8.10
C SER A 182 -2.16 -20.62 7.23
N TYR A 183 -2.73 -21.69 7.79
CA TYR A 183 -2.85 -22.99 7.17
C TYR A 183 -4.21 -23.05 6.46
N LEU A 184 -4.22 -22.69 5.17
CA LEU A 184 -5.42 -22.82 4.34
C LEU A 184 -5.76 -24.31 4.16
N HIS A 185 -7.05 -24.64 4.10
CA HIS A 185 -7.59 -26.02 4.08
C HIS A 185 -7.54 -26.76 5.42
N TYR A 186 -6.98 -26.15 6.46
CA TYR A 186 -6.88 -26.74 7.81
C TYR A 186 -7.78 -26.01 8.83
N GLY A 187 -8.84 -25.34 8.38
CA GLY A 187 -9.93 -24.90 9.26
C GLY A 187 -10.85 -26.06 9.60
N LEU A 188 -11.72 -25.94 10.61
CA LEU A 188 -12.54 -27.07 11.08
C LEU A 188 -13.36 -27.73 9.96
N PHE A 189 -14.06 -26.93 9.14
CA PHE A 189 -14.89 -27.44 8.04
C PHE A 189 -14.06 -27.97 6.87
N ALA A 190 -12.98 -27.26 6.51
CA ALA A 190 -12.05 -27.75 5.50
C ALA A 190 -11.36 -29.06 5.93
N ALA A 191 -11.02 -29.19 7.21
CA ALA A 191 -10.39 -30.37 7.77
C ALA A 191 -11.31 -31.59 7.71
N ARG A 192 -12.62 -31.43 7.87
CA ARG A 192 -13.58 -32.52 7.62
C ARG A 192 -13.44 -33.05 6.18
N ALA A 193 -13.35 -32.15 5.19
CA ALA A 193 -13.13 -32.54 3.80
C ALA A 193 -11.78 -33.26 3.60
N GLU A 194 -10.68 -32.69 4.12
CA GLU A 194 -9.34 -33.31 4.01
C GLU A 194 -9.25 -34.67 4.71
N ILE A 195 -9.91 -34.84 5.87
CA ILE A 195 -10.00 -36.13 6.57
C ILE A 195 -10.76 -37.14 5.72
N LEU A 196 -11.94 -36.77 5.21
CA LEU A 196 -12.77 -37.64 4.39
C LEU A 196 -12.11 -38.01 3.05
N GLU A 197 -11.34 -37.10 2.45
CA GLU A 197 -10.55 -37.37 1.26
C GLU A 197 -9.36 -38.29 1.54
N ALA A 198 -8.75 -38.17 2.73
CA ALA A 198 -7.62 -39.00 3.13
C ALA A 198 -8.01 -40.44 3.48
N VAL A 199 -9.29 -40.79 3.58
CA VAL A 199 -9.75 -42.15 3.92
C VAL A 199 -9.59 -43.09 2.72
N ASP A 200 -8.85 -44.19 2.90
CA ASP A 200 -8.67 -45.21 1.85
C ASP A 200 -9.85 -46.20 1.77
N ASP A 201 -10.69 -46.23 2.81
CA ASP A 201 -11.88 -47.06 2.96
C ASP A 201 -13.16 -46.31 2.47
N PRO A 202 -14.23 -47.03 2.07
CA PRO A 202 -15.49 -46.40 1.63
C PRO A 202 -16.32 -45.80 2.79
N TYR A 203 -15.77 -45.75 3.99
CA TYR A 203 -16.36 -45.25 5.22
C TYR A 203 -15.27 -44.64 6.10
N SER A 204 -15.61 -43.66 6.92
CA SER A 204 -14.67 -43.04 7.87
C SER A 204 -14.88 -43.60 9.28
N TYR A 205 -13.76 -43.78 10.01
CA TYR A 205 -13.79 -44.14 11.43
C TYR A 205 -14.03 -42.92 12.34
N CYS A 206 -14.11 -41.72 11.79
CA CYS A 206 -14.42 -40.49 12.51
C CYS A 206 -15.93 -40.18 12.59
N MET A 207 -16.76 -40.82 11.76
CA MET A 207 -18.21 -40.56 11.71
C MET A 207 -18.97 -41.38 12.77
N LEU A 208 -19.97 -40.75 13.41
CA LEU A 208 -20.78 -41.41 14.44
C LEU A 208 -21.55 -42.63 13.92
N GLY A 209 -21.69 -43.64 14.78
CA GLY A 209 -22.30 -44.92 14.41
C GLY A 209 -23.74 -44.75 13.91
N GLY A 210 -24.04 -45.34 12.74
CA GLY A 210 -25.35 -45.29 12.11
C GLY A 210 -25.58 -44.13 11.14
N TYR A 211 -24.66 -43.17 11.05
CA TYR A 211 -24.76 -42.08 10.08
C TYR A 211 -24.33 -42.53 8.68
N THR A 212 -25.16 -42.21 7.68
CA THR A 212 -24.86 -42.41 6.24
C THR A 212 -25.22 -41.13 5.52
N GLY A 213 -24.25 -40.51 4.86
CA GLY A 213 -24.46 -39.23 4.22
C GLY A 213 -23.26 -38.77 3.41
N SER A 214 -23.31 -37.52 3.01
CA SER A 214 -22.25 -36.84 2.29
C SER A 214 -21.98 -35.49 2.91
N TYR A 215 -20.72 -35.07 2.85
CA TYR A 215 -20.29 -33.73 3.24
C TYR A 215 -20.01 -32.92 1.97
N GLU A 216 -20.65 -31.76 1.82
CA GLU A 216 -20.36 -30.86 0.71
C GLU A 216 -19.51 -29.69 1.22
N TYR A 217 -18.36 -29.48 0.57
CA TYR A 217 -17.46 -28.38 0.92
C TYR A 217 -16.81 -27.82 -0.34
N SER A 218 -16.91 -26.50 -0.52
CA SER A 218 -16.36 -25.78 -1.68
C SER A 218 -16.79 -26.33 -3.05
N GLY A 219 -18.01 -26.88 -3.15
CA GLY A 219 -18.58 -27.44 -4.39
C GLY A 219 -18.20 -28.89 -4.67
N GLU A 220 -17.40 -29.51 -3.81
CA GLU A 220 -17.05 -30.93 -3.87
C GLU A 220 -17.83 -31.75 -2.84
N VAL A 221 -18.17 -32.99 -3.18
CA VAL A 221 -18.99 -33.88 -2.34
C VAL A 221 -18.15 -35.07 -1.87
N TYR A 222 -18.00 -35.18 -0.56
CA TYR A 222 -17.22 -36.22 0.12
C TYR A 222 -18.18 -37.24 0.76
N ASN A 223 -17.83 -38.53 0.70
CA ASN A 223 -18.62 -39.56 1.36
C ASN A 223 -18.37 -39.52 2.87
N ALA A 224 -19.40 -39.21 3.65
CA ALA A 224 -19.33 -39.05 5.11
C ALA A 224 -20.07 -40.18 5.82
N SER A 225 -19.84 -41.44 5.42
CA SER A 225 -20.54 -42.59 6.00
C SER A 225 -19.73 -43.26 7.11
N ALA A 226 -20.40 -43.70 8.17
CA ALA A 226 -19.76 -44.37 9.30
C ALA A 226 -19.31 -45.79 8.99
N SER A 227 -18.20 -46.20 9.60
CA SER A 227 -17.73 -47.59 9.53
C SER A 227 -18.77 -48.57 10.07
N PRO A 228 -18.90 -49.78 9.51
CA PRO A 228 -19.78 -50.83 10.06
C PRO A 228 -19.46 -51.20 11.51
N SER A 229 -18.22 -50.98 11.97
CA SER A 229 -17.81 -51.18 13.37
C SER A 229 -18.09 -49.99 14.28
N GLY A 230 -18.67 -48.91 13.76
CA GLY A 230 -18.80 -47.62 14.44
C GLY A 230 -17.49 -46.81 14.46
N PRO A 231 -17.52 -45.61 15.07
CA PRO A 231 -16.36 -44.74 15.18
C PRO A 231 -15.25 -45.37 16.04
N SER A 232 -14.01 -44.93 15.81
CA SER A 232 -12.85 -45.37 16.57
C SER A 232 -11.83 -44.26 16.72
N TYR A 233 -11.58 -43.83 17.96
CA TYR A 233 -10.63 -42.76 18.26
C TYR A 233 -9.25 -42.98 17.63
N SER A 234 -8.66 -44.17 17.78
CA SER A 234 -7.28 -44.42 17.28
C SER A 234 -7.20 -44.42 15.75
N LYS A 235 -8.22 -44.97 15.08
CA LYS A 235 -8.28 -44.98 13.61
C LYS A 235 -8.61 -43.59 13.06
N CYS A 236 -9.59 -42.90 13.66
CA CYS A 236 -9.90 -41.52 13.31
C CYS A 236 -8.68 -40.60 13.48
N ARG A 237 -7.91 -40.76 14.57
CA ARG A 237 -6.66 -40.00 14.75
C ARG A 237 -5.63 -40.31 13.67
N THR A 238 -5.59 -41.55 13.16
CA THR A 238 -4.73 -41.89 12.01
C THR A 238 -5.19 -41.17 10.74
N GLU A 239 -6.50 -41.09 10.49
CA GLU A 239 -7.08 -40.30 9.39
C GLU A 239 -6.72 -38.81 9.52
N ALA A 240 -6.88 -38.23 10.72
CA ALA A 240 -6.53 -36.83 11.02
C ALA A 240 -5.03 -36.53 10.84
N ILE A 241 -4.14 -37.42 11.31
CA ILE A 241 -2.68 -37.28 11.10
C ILE A 241 -2.33 -37.33 9.61
N LYS A 242 -3.00 -38.20 8.84
CA LYS A 242 -2.81 -38.29 7.39
C LYS A 242 -3.26 -37.00 6.70
N ALA A 243 -4.42 -36.47 7.07
CA ALA A 243 -4.95 -35.20 6.58
C ALA A 243 -4.03 -34.01 6.89
N LEU A 244 -3.45 -33.96 8.09
CA LEU A 244 -2.50 -32.92 8.49
C LEU A 244 -1.17 -32.97 7.71
N LYS A 245 -0.83 -34.10 7.07
CA LYS A 245 0.45 -34.27 6.35
C LYS A 245 1.67 -34.01 7.27
N ILE A 246 1.61 -34.49 8.51
CA ILE A 246 2.64 -34.28 9.54
C ILE A 246 4.03 -34.79 9.10
N ASN A 247 4.06 -35.83 8.27
CA ASN A 247 5.29 -36.46 7.78
C ASN A 247 5.78 -35.91 6.43
N GLU A 248 5.22 -34.79 5.95
CA GLU A 248 5.66 -34.17 4.70
C GLU A 248 7.12 -33.72 4.78
N THR A 249 7.87 -33.89 3.69
CA THR A 249 9.31 -33.60 3.69
C THR A 249 9.54 -32.11 3.85
N CYS A 250 10.18 -31.71 4.94
CA CYS A 250 10.53 -30.32 5.16
C CYS A 250 11.92 -29.96 4.63
N THR A 251 12.02 -28.75 4.06
CA THR A 251 13.27 -28.14 3.59
C THR A 251 14.07 -27.46 4.71
N TYR A 252 13.49 -27.29 5.90
CA TYR A 252 14.06 -26.55 7.03
C TYR A 252 14.19 -27.42 8.30
N GLN A 253 14.96 -26.95 9.28
CA GLN A 253 14.95 -27.52 10.64
C GLN A 253 13.69 -27.04 11.38
N ASP A 254 13.11 -27.88 12.24
CA ASP A 254 11.96 -27.57 13.11
C ASP A 254 10.67 -27.20 12.37
N CYS A 255 10.19 -28.10 11.51
CA CYS A 255 8.95 -27.92 10.78
C CYS A 255 7.75 -28.57 11.48
N THR A 256 6.58 -28.06 11.15
CA THR A 256 5.27 -28.56 11.53
C THR A 256 4.58 -29.16 10.30
N PHE A 257 3.30 -29.48 10.44
CA PHE A 257 2.46 -30.11 9.44
C PHE A 257 2.40 -29.29 8.13
N GLY A 258 2.28 -29.98 6.99
CA GLY A 258 2.31 -29.35 5.66
C GLY A 258 3.68 -28.81 5.22
N GLY A 259 4.78 -29.26 5.85
CA GLY A 259 6.15 -28.82 5.50
C GLY A 259 6.49 -27.38 5.89
N VAL A 260 5.73 -26.80 6.83
CA VAL A 260 5.80 -25.39 7.24
C VAL A 260 6.82 -25.23 8.35
N TRP A 261 7.64 -24.17 8.35
CA TRP A 261 8.54 -23.90 9.48
C TRP A 261 7.74 -23.47 10.72
N SER A 262 7.98 -24.10 11.89
CA SER A 262 7.13 -23.93 13.09
C SER A 262 7.34 -22.60 13.84
N GLY A 263 8.34 -21.82 13.47
CA GLY A 263 8.79 -20.64 14.23
C GLY A 263 9.81 -20.94 15.33
N GLY A 264 10.13 -22.22 15.58
CA GLY A 264 11.11 -22.66 16.58
C GLY A 264 10.63 -22.60 18.04
N GLY A 265 9.37 -22.20 18.27
CA GLY A 265 8.73 -22.17 19.59
C GLY A 265 9.32 -21.11 20.55
N GLY A 266 9.27 -21.41 21.86
CA GLY A 266 9.86 -20.58 22.91
C GLY A 266 8.86 -19.77 23.75
N ASP A 267 9.33 -18.73 24.42
CA ASP A 267 8.56 -18.03 25.45
C ASP A 267 7.25 -17.42 24.95
N GLY A 268 7.19 -16.96 23.69
CA GLY A 268 5.97 -16.41 23.10
C GLY A 268 4.85 -17.44 22.88
N GLN A 269 5.17 -18.74 22.89
CA GLN A 269 4.20 -19.83 22.77
C GLN A 269 3.81 -20.44 24.13
N LYS A 270 4.38 -19.96 25.25
CA LYS A 270 4.08 -20.50 26.59
C LYS A 270 2.63 -20.23 27.01
N ASN A 271 2.18 -19.01 26.79
CA ASN A 271 0.83 -18.57 27.15
C ASN A 271 0.00 -18.44 25.89
N LEU A 272 -0.83 -19.43 25.58
CA LEU A 272 -1.64 -19.45 24.36
C LEU A 272 -3.09 -19.10 24.64
N TYR A 273 -3.61 -18.19 23.83
CA TYR A 273 -5.03 -17.94 23.70
C TYR A 273 -5.57 -18.62 22.44
N VAL A 274 -6.48 -19.55 22.63
CA VAL A 274 -7.04 -20.37 21.57
C VAL A 274 -8.51 -20.00 21.40
N ALA A 275 -8.91 -19.68 20.17
CA ALA A 275 -10.19 -19.03 19.89
C ALA A 275 -11.01 -19.77 18.81
N SER A 276 -12.22 -19.26 18.59
CA SER A 276 -13.19 -19.75 17.59
C SER A 276 -13.61 -21.21 17.83
N SER A 277 -13.46 -22.12 16.85
CA SER A 277 -14.02 -23.47 16.93
C SER A 277 -13.60 -24.22 18.19
N PHE A 278 -12.34 -24.11 18.60
CA PHE A 278 -11.85 -24.71 19.85
C PHE A 278 -12.69 -24.33 21.08
N TYR A 279 -13.13 -23.08 21.16
CA TYR A 279 -13.99 -22.64 22.26
C TYR A 279 -15.41 -23.19 22.09
N TYR A 280 -15.99 -23.08 20.89
CA TYR A 280 -17.39 -23.47 20.66
C TYR A 280 -17.57 -24.97 20.87
N THR A 281 -16.70 -25.79 20.28
CA THR A 281 -16.71 -27.24 20.43
C THR A 281 -16.50 -27.64 21.89
N ALA A 282 -15.56 -27.01 22.60
CA ALA A 282 -15.37 -27.25 24.04
C ALA A 282 -16.61 -26.93 24.88
N ALA A 283 -17.33 -25.85 24.55
CA ALA A 283 -18.56 -25.47 25.25
C ALA A 283 -19.73 -26.43 24.92
N GLU A 284 -19.83 -26.85 23.66
CA GLU A 284 -20.86 -27.77 23.17
C GLU A 284 -20.77 -29.16 23.81
N VAL A 285 -19.56 -29.64 24.04
CA VAL A 285 -19.30 -30.96 24.64
C VAL A 285 -19.08 -30.90 26.16
N GLY A 286 -19.15 -29.70 26.76
CA GLY A 286 -19.08 -29.50 28.19
C GLY A 286 -17.70 -29.61 28.82
N ILE A 287 -16.62 -29.41 28.04
CA ILE A 287 -15.27 -29.17 28.60
C ILE A 287 -15.27 -27.85 29.38
N ILE A 288 -15.98 -26.85 28.89
CA ILE A 288 -16.11 -25.53 29.51
C ILE A 288 -17.58 -25.12 29.66
N ASP A 289 -17.86 -24.20 30.59
CA ASP A 289 -19.19 -23.59 30.71
C ASP A 289 -19.39 -22.58 29.56
N SER A 290 -20.45 -22.76 28.78
CA SER A 290 -20.80 -21.88 27.65
C SER A 290 -21.06 -20.42 28.06
N GLY A 291 -21.35 -20.16 29.33
CA GLY A 291 -21.54 -18.81 29.88
C GLY A 291 -20.25 -18.06 30.22
N GLU A 292 -19.12 -18.75 30.36
CA GLU A 292 -17.86 -18.16 30.84
C GLU A 292 -17.02 -17.58 29.69
N PRO A 293 -16.66 -16.29 29.70
CA PRO A 293 -16.01 -15.63 28.56
C PRO A 293 -14.62 -16.19 28.20
N LYS A 294 -13.97 -16.86 29.15
CA LYS A 294 -12.69 -17.55 28.98
C LYS A 294 -12.59 -18.73 29.95
N ALA A 295 -11.83 -19.75 29.59
CA ALA A 295 -11.58 -20.91 30.43
C ALA A 295 -10.15 -21.42 30.21
N LEU A 296 -9.53 -21.94 31.28
CA LEU A 296 -8.24 -22.58 31.22
C LEU A 296 -8.46 -24.08 31.03
N VAL A 297 -7.84 -24.66 30.00
CA VAL A 297 -7.96 -26.08 29.66
C VAL A 297 -6.61 -26.63 29.22
N THR A 298 -6.55 -27.94 29.00
CA THR A 298 -5.40 -28.65 28.44
C THR A 298 -5.81 -29.39 27.16
N PRO A 299 -4.90 -29.59 26.19
CA PRO A 299 -5.19 -30.42 25.02
C PRO A 299 -5.68 -31.83 25.38
N SER A 300 -5.21 -32.42 26.49
CA SER A 300 -5.70 -33.72 26.98
C SER A 300 -7.21 -33.74 27.29
N GLU A 301 -7.84 -32.62 27.63
CA GLU A 301 -9.30 -32.59 27.84
C GLU A 301 -10.07 -32.78 26.53
N PHE A 302 -9.57 -32.22 25.41
CA PHE A 302 -10.09 -32.51 24.08
C PHE A 302 -9.90 -33.97 23.71
N GLU A 303 -8.77 -34.58 24.09
CA GLU A 303 -8.53 -36.00 23.87
C GLU A 303 -9.55 -36.90 24.60
N GLU A 304 -9.85 -36.60 25.86
CA GLU A 304 -10.81 -37.38 26.64
C GLU A 304 -12.25 -37.20 26.15
N ALA A 305 -12.61 -35.98 25.73
CA ALA A 305 -13.87 -35.73 25.05
C ALA A 305 -13.95 -36.51 23.72
N ALA A 306 -12.87 -36.50 22.91
CA ALA A 306 -12.79 -37.25 21.66
C ALA A 306 -12.95 -38.75 21.88
N LYS A 307 -12.27 -39.33 22.87
CA LYS A 307 -12.41 -40.75 23.25
C LYS A 307 -13.82 -41.11 23.70
N THR A 308 -14.57 -40.14 24.22
CA THR A 308 -15.97 -40.32 24.63
C THR A 308 -16.90 -40.24 23.41
N ALA A 309 -16.78 -39.18 22.61
CA ALA A 309 -17.57 -38.97 21.40
C ALA A 309 -17.39 -40.12 20.38
N CYS A 310 -16.17 -40.60 20.18
CA CYS A 310 -15.85 -41.69 19.26
C CYS A 310 -16.27 -43.10 19.74
N LYS A 311 -17.20 -43.18 20.70
CA LYS A 311 -17.87 -44.42 21.12
C LYS A 311 -19.39 -44.37 20.90
N LEU A 312 -19.93 -43.20 20.55
CA LEU A 312 -21.36 -42.96 20.49
C LEU A 312 -21.92 -43.28 19.09
N SER A 313 -23.14 -43.79 19.06
CA SER A 313 -24.01 -43.71 17.89
C SER A 313 -24.58 -42.30 17.71
N LEU A 314 -25.14 -42.00 16.54
CA LEU A 314 -25.79 -40.72 16.28
C LEU A 314 -26.93 -40.43 17.28
N GLU A 315 -27.71 -41.46 17.63
CA GLU A 315 -28.82 -41.35 18.59
C GLU A 315 -28.31 -41.04 20.01
N GLU A 316 -27.24 -41.71 20.46
CA GLU A 316 -26.65 -41.48 21.77
C GLU A 316 -25.95 -40.12 21.86
N ALA A 317 -25.29 -39.68 20.78
CA ALA A 317 -24.67 -38.37 20.71
C ALA A 317 -25.70 -37.25 20.78
N ASN A 318 -26.87 -37.40 20.15
CA ASN A 318 -27.95 -36.42 20.21
C ASN A 318 -28.47 -36.19 21.64
N VAL A 319 -28.45 -37.24 22.47
CA VAL A 319 -28.81 -37.15 23.89
C VAL A 319 -27.66 -36.57 24.73
N THR A 320 -26.42 -36.94 24.40
CA THR A 320 -25.23 -36.57 25.17
C THR A 320 -24.83 -35.11 24.93
N TYR A 321 -24.97 -34.63 23.70
CA TYR A 321 -24.58 -33.29 23.26
C TYR A 321 -25.77 -32.54 22.64
N PRO A 322 -26.79 -32.21 23.46
CA PRO A 322 -28.05 -31.63 22.96
C PRO A 322 -27.90 -30.20 22.40
N ASN A 323 -26.73 -29.59 22.57
CA ASN A 323 -26.46 -28.21 22.16
C ASN A 323 -25.78 -28.11 20.78
N ILE A 324 -25.38 -29.23 20.17
CA ILE A 324 -24.76 -29.27 18.84
C ILE A 324 -25.85 -29.20 17.76
N GLU A 325 -25.62 -28.43 16.68
CA GLU A 325 -26.51 -28.37 15.52
C GLU A 325 -26.65 -29.77 14.86
N GLU A 326 -27.86 -30.15 14.42
CA GLU A 326 -28.15 -31.49 13.88
C GLU A 326 -27.23 -31.88 12.70
N ASP A 327 -26.86 -30.90 11.88
CA ASP A 327 -25.97 -31.09 10.72
C ASP A 327 -24.50 -31.29 11.11
N ASP A 328 -24.08 -30.78 12.28
CA ASP A 328 -22.72 -30.89 12.79
C ASP A 328 -22.52 -32.10 13.71
N LEU A 329 -23.58 -32.57 14.36
CA LEU A 329 -23.55 -33.69 15.29
C LEU A 329 -22.87 -34.96 14.75
N PRO A 330 -23.07 -35.39 13.47
CA PRO A 330 -22.40 -36.56 12.92
C PRO A 330 -20.87 -36.49 12.93
N TYR A 331 -20.30 -35.29 12.98
CA TYR A 331 -18.87 -35.01 12.85
C TYR A 331 -18.17 -34.78 14.20
N ILE A 332 -18.89 -34.78 15.33
CA ILE A 332 -18.29 -34.39 16.62
C ILE A 332 -17.09 -35.25 17.06
N CYS A 333 -17.08 -36.55 16.72
CA CYS A 333 -15.90 -37.41 16.94
C CYS A 333 -14.72 -36.95 16.08
N MET A 334 -14.97 -36.63 14.80
CA MET A 334 -13.98 -36.09 13.88
C MET A 334 -13.39 -34.77 14.38
N ASP A 335 -14.25 -33.83 14.76
CA ASP A 335 -13.87 -32.48 15.16
C ASP A 335 -12.98 -32.50 16.40
N LEU A 336 -13.37 -33.22 17.46
CA LEU A 336 -12.58 -33.33 18.69
C LEU A 336 -11.25 -34.05 18.47
N VAL A 337 -11.24 -35.11 17.65
CA VAL A 337 -9.99 -35.78 17.28
C VAL A 337 -9.08 -34.84 16.51
N TYR A 338 -9.63 -34.08 15.55
CA TYR A 338 -8.88 -33.14 14.74
C TYR A 338 -8.30 -32.00 15.59
N GLU A 339 -9.12 -31.36 16.43
CA GLU A 339 -8.69 -30.27 17.32
C GLU A 339 -7.54 -30.70 18.25
N TYR A 340 -7.67 -31.87 18.88
CA TYR A 340 -6.60 -32.44 19.71
C TYR A 340 -5.33 -32.74 18.89
N THR A 341 -5.48 -33.41 17.74
CA THR A 341 -4.36 -33.79 16.86
C THR A 341 -3.65 -32.54 16.32
N LEU A 342 -4.40 -31.49 15.98
CA LEU A 342 -3.87 -30.23 15.50
C LEU A 342 -3.07 -29.50 16.59
N LEU A 343 -3.55 -29.46 17.84
CA LEU A 343 -2.82 -28.84 18.96
C LEU A 343 -1.54 -29.60 19.29
N VAL A 344 -1.61 -30.93 19.41
CA VAL A 344 -0.49 -31.74 19.90
C VAL A 344 0.45 -32.15 18.76
N ASP A 345 -0.06 -32.84 17.75
CA ASP A 345 0.77 -33.38 16.67
C ASP A 345 1.08 -32.31 15.60
N GLY A 346 0.15 -31.38 15.38
CA GLY A 346 0.34 -30.24 14.49
C GLY A 346 1.27 -29.19 15.11
N PHE A 347 0.75 -28.40 16.05
CA PHE A 347 1.47 -27.28 16.65
C PHE A 347 2.54 -27.67 17.69
N GLY A 348 2.65 -28.96 18.04
CA GLY A 348 3.69 -29.46 18.93
C GLY A 348 3.49 -29.09 20.40
N LEU A 349 2.25 -28.84 20.84
CA LEU A 349 1.97 -28.51 22.23
C LEU A 349 2.07 -29.74 23.13
N ASP A 350 2.55 -29.56 24.35
CA ASP A 350 2.50 -30.60 25.36
C ASP A 350 1.01 -30.88 25.72
N PRO A 351 0.56 -32.14 25.77
CA PRO A 351 -0.84 -32.46 26.07
C PRO A 351 -1.35 -31.90 27.40
N THR A 352 -0.44 -31.61 28.34
CA THR A 352 -0.73 -31.07 29.67
C THR A 352 -0.47 -29.56 29.79
N GLN A 353 -0.02 -28.90 28.71
CA GLN A 353 0.17 -27.45 28.71
C GLN A 353 -1.18 -26.75 28.88
N GLU A 354 -1.24 -25.82 29.82
CA GLU A 354 -2.41 -24.98 30.01
C GLU A 354 -2.55 -23.99 28.86
N ILE A 355 -3.73 -23.98 28.23
CA ILE A 355 -4.13 -23.05 27.17
C ILE A 355 -5.42 -22.34 27.60
N THR A 356 -5.56 -21.07 27.19
CA THR A 356 -6.75 -20.28 27.50
C THR A 356 -7.71 -20.29 26.32
N LEU A 357 -8.85 -20.96 26.44
CA LEU A 357 -9.96 -20.78 25.51
C LEU A 357 -10.63 -19.44 25.79
N ALA A 358 -10.83 -18.60 24.77
CA ALA A 358 -11.45 -17.29 24.97
C ALA A 358 -12.39 -16.89 23.84
N THR A 359 -13.59 -16.43 24.21
CA THR A 359 -14.45 -15.63 23.32
C THR A 359 -14.41 -14.15 23.69
N LYS A 360 -14.15 -13.81 24.96
CA LYS A 360 -14.00 -12.43 25.41
C LYS A 360 -12.84 -12.28 26.39
N VAL A 361 -12.22 -11.10 26.38
CA VAL A 361 -11.15 -10.71 27.30
C VAL A 361 -11.57 -9.46 28.05
N GLU A 362 -11.17 -9.39 29.30
CA GLU A 362 -11.43 -8.26 30.19
C GLU A 362 -10.57 -7.05 29.78
N TYR A 363 -11.19 -5.88 29.65
CA TYR A 363 -10.50 -4.62 29.32
C TYR A 363 -11.16 -3.47 30.09
N GLY A 364 -10.49 -2.99 31.14
CA GLY A 364 -11.10 -2.06 32.10
C GLY A 364 -12.30 -2.70 32.80
N ASP A 365 -13.44 -2.00 32.87
CA ASP A 365 -14.66 -2.49 33.51
C ASP A 365 -15.59 -3.27 32.56
N SER A 366 -15.08 -3.86 31.47
CA SER A 366 -15.91 -4.49 30.43
C SER A 366 -15.23 -5.69 29.77
N TYR A 367 -16.04 -6.62 29.23
CA TYR A 367 -15.56 -7.73 28.40
C TYR A 367 -15.62 -7.35 26.91
N VAL A 368 -14.54 -7.60 26.19
CA VAL A 368 -14.38 -7.33 24.75
C VAL A 368 -14.26 -8.66 24.01
N ASP A 369 -15.02 -8.83 22.92
CA ASP A 369 -14.95 -10.05 22.09
C ASP A 369 -13.57 -10.17 21.43
N VAL A 370 -12.98 -11.35 21.58
CA VAL A 370 -11.67 -11.72 21.04
C VAL A 370 -11.82 -12.33 19.65
N GLY A 371 -12.90 -13.07 19.44
CA GLY A 371 -13.15 -13.76 18.19
C GLY A 371 -13.38 -12.74 17.10
N TRP A 372 -12.55 -12.77 16.05
CA TRP A 372 -12.69 -11.89 14.90
C TRP A 372 -12.47 -10.40 15.22
N ALA A 373 -11.75 -10.06 16.30
CA ALA A 373 -11.34 -8.70 16.65
C ALA A 373 -10.35 -8.09 15.63
N LEU A 374 -10.84 -7.85 14.40
CA LEU A 374 -10.16 -7.07 13.36
C LEU A 374 -10.27 -5.55 13.61
N GLY A 375 -10.89 -5.12 14.71
CA GLY A 375 -10.96 -3.74 15.14
C GLY A 375 -10.36 -3.60 16.54
N PRO A 376 -9.09 -3.16 16.69
CA PRO A 376 -8.60 -1.91 16.11
C PRO A 376 -7.23 -2.02 15.41
N GLN A 377 -7.06 -1.34 14.27
CA GLN A 377 -5.72 -0.91 13.83
C GLN A 377 -5.25 0.23 14.76
N PRO A 378 -4.21 0.09 15.57
CA PRO A 378 -3.39 1.22 15.97
C PRO A 378 -2.45 1.53 14.79
N ASN A 379 -2.90 2.31 13.80
CA ASN A 379 -2.06 2.91 12.73
C ASN A 379 -0.79 2.10 12.35
N THR A 380 -0.91 0.81 12.04
CA THR A 380 0.22 0.02 11.54
C THR A 380 0.29 0.18 10.03
N GLN A 381 1.34 0.86 9.58
CA GLN A 381 1.64 1.09 8.17
C GLN A 381 1.83 -0.24 7.43
N ILE A 382 0.91 -0.55 6.51
CA ILE A 382 1.15 -1.49 5.41
C ILE A 382 1.25 -0.62 4.15
N THR A 383 2.43 -0.58 3.53
CA THR A 383 2.67 0.14 2.28
C THR A 383 2.15 -0.67 1.09
N TYR A 384 1.21 -0.12 0.32
CA TYR A 384 0.85 -0.53 -1.05
C TYR A 384 0.40 0.70 -1.88
N PRO A 385 0.36 0.61 -3.23
CA PRO A 385 0.85 1.64 -4.15
C PRO A 385 -0.05 2.88 -4.25
N ALA A 386 0.57 3.95 -4.71
CA ALA A 386 0.00 5.28 -4.85
C ALA A 386 -1.29 5.30 -5.70
N ASN A 387 -2.43 5.50 -5.03
CA ASN A 387 -3.49 6.32 -5.60
C ASN A 387 -3.03 7.78 -5.53
N ASP A 388 -2.43 8.23 -6.62
CA ASP A 388 -2.22 9.66 -6.89
C ASP A 388 -3.59 10.31 -7.06
N ASP A 389 -4.12 10.84 -5.97
CA ASP A 389 -4.96 12.02 -6.05
C ASP A 389 -4.61 13.00 -4.93
N PHE A 390 -4.06 14.13 -5.35
CA PHE A 390 -3.84 15.38 -4.59
C PHE A 390 -2.99 15.32 -3.32
N SER A 391 -1.67 15.18 -3.49
CA SER A 391 -0.76 16.02 -2.70
C SER A 391 -0.48 17.30 -3.50
N GLU A 392 -0.62 18.45 -2.86
CA GLU A 392 0.05 19.67 -3.35
C GLU A 392 1.55 19.42 -3.17
N LYS A 393 2.14 18.70 -4.13
CA LYS A 393 3.57 18.75 -4.28
C LYS A 393 3.88 20.12 -4.86
N ASP A 394 4.39 21.01 -4.03
CA ASP A 394 5.31 22.06 -4.45
C ASP A 394 6.58 21.36 -5.03
N ASP A 395 6.40 20.68 -6.16
CA ASP A 395 7.46 20.04 -6.94
C ASP A 395 8.16 21.12 -7.76
N HIS A 396 9.00 21.91 -7.10
CA HIS A 396 10.07 22.65 -7.81
C HIS A 396 11.42 22.61 -7.09
N ASP A 397 11.60 21.76 -6.07
CA ASP A 397 12.80 21.80 -5.25
C ASP A 397 13.55 20.46 -5.13
N ASP A 398 13.43 19.61 -6.15
CA ASP A 398 14.44 18.58 -6.44
C ASP A 398 15.55 19.11 -7.36
N ASN A 399 15.48 20.39 -7.73
CA ASN A 399 16.53 21.13 -8.45
C ASN A 399 17.54 21.73 -7.44
N LEU A 400 18.29 20.88 -6.74
CA LEU A 400 19.57 21.30 -6.17
C LEU A 400 20.56 21.51 -7.32
N GLY A 401 20.39 22.61 -8.05
CA GLY A 401 21.22 22.99 -9.19
C GLY A 401 20.64 24.02 -10.17
N ALA A 402 19.33 24.33 -10.13
CA ALA A 402 18.73 25.28 -11.10
C ALA A 402 17.65 26.18 -10.47
N ALA A 403 18.09 27.05 -9.56
CA ALA A 403 17.60 28.41 -9.57
C ALA A 403 18.42 29.20 -10.61
N GLU A 404 18.27 28.88 -11.89
CA GLU A 404 18.68 29.76 -12.96
C GLU A 404 17.41 30.19 -13.68
N ALA A 405 16.99 31.43 -13.43
CA ALA A 405 16.22 32.20 -14.39
C ALA A 405 16.74 31.86 -15.78
N ALA A 406 15.86 31.47 -16.70
CA ALA A 406 16.18 31.02 -18.06
C ALA A 406 17.31 31.87 -18.68
N ARG A 407 18.56 31.45 -18.43
CA ARG A 407 19.72 31.99 -19.12
C ARG A 407 19.63 31.32 -20.47
N LYS A 408 19.38 32.12 -21.50
CA LYS A 408 19.60 31.66 -22.87
C LYS A 408 21.04 31.15 -22.91
N LEU A 409 21.19 29.83 -22.97
CA LEU A 409 22.48 29.20 -23.25
C LEU A 409 22.98 29.80 -24.55
N ASP A 410 24.27 30.12 -24.59
CA ASP A 410 24.91 30.50 -25.85
C ASP A 410 24.77 29.34 -26.85
N GLY A 411 24.57 29.65 -28.13
CA GLY A 411 24.34 28.65 -29.17
C GLY A 411 25.49 27.66 -29.30
N GLU A 412 26.72 28.11 -29.02
CA GLU A 412 27.92 27.26 -28.98
C GLU A 412 27.89 26.26 -27.81
N MET A 413 27.48 26.71 -26.61
CA MET A 413 27.38 25.84 -25.43
C MET A 413 26.29 24.77 -25.59
N LEU A 414 25.15 25.12 -26.21
CA LEU A 414 24.10 24.15 -26.49
C LEU A 414 24.59 23.08 -27.48
N GLN A 415 25.34 23.48 -28.51
CA GLN A 415 25.93 22.56 -29.47
C GLN A 415 26.95 21.62 -28.82
N ASP A 416 27.77 22.12 -27.90
CA ASP A 416 28.72 21.31 -27.12
C ASP A 416 28.00 20.29 -26.23
N VAL A 417 26.93 20.70 -25.54
CA VAL A 417 26.09 19.81 -24.73
C VAL A 417 25.47 18.71 -25.60
N GLU A 418 24.87 19.06 -26.74
CA GLU A 418 24.29 18.09 -27.67
C GLU A 418 25.34 17.11 -28.21
N THR A 419 26.52 17.62 -28.56
CA THR A 419 27.64 16.80 -29.04
C THR A 419 28.09 15.81 -27.98
N VAL A 420 28.28 16.26 -26.73
CA VAL A 420 28.68 15.40 -25.60
C VAL A 420 27.61 14.35 -25.30
N VAL A 421 26.33 14.73 -25.23
CA VAL A 421 25.22 13.80 -24.97
C VAL A 421 25.13 12.75 -26.10
N ALA A 422 25.28 13.16 -27.37
CA ALA A 422 25.34 12.23 -28.49
C ALA A 422 26.56 11.29 -28.41
N CYS A 423 27.75 11.78 -28.06
CA CYS A 423 28.96 10.96 -27.86
C CYS A 423 28.71 9.88 -26.76
N LEU A 424 27.80 10.12 -25.81
CA LEU A 424 27.51 9.27 -24.66
C LEU A 424 26.34 8.28 -24.84
N MET A 425 25.30 8.61 -25.63
CA MET A 425 24.07 7.82 -25.73
C MET A 425 24.13 6.64 -26.73
N ASP A 426 25.07 6.63 -27.67
CA ASP A 426 25.06 5.68 -28.81
C ASP A 426 25.49 4.22 -28.50
N PHE A 427 26.01 3.89 -27.31
CA PHE A 427 26.77 2.62 -27.13
C PHE A 427 26.43 1.72 -25.94
N GLY A 428 25.18 1.72 -25.45
CA GLY A 428 24.65 0.60 -24.67
C GLY A 428 25.52 0.12 -23.51
N GLY A 429 26.10 1.03 -22.73
CA GLY A 429 26.83 0.71 -21.49
C GLY A 429 28.35 0.49 -21.62
N ASN A 430 28.97 0.54 -22.80
CA ASN A 430 30.44 0.42 -22.91
C ASN A 430 31.15 1.74 -22.55
N SER A 431 31.49 1.87 -21.27
CA SER A 431 32.14 3.06 -20.68
C SER A 431 33.55 3.33 -21.24
N ALA A 432 34.23 2.33 -21.82
CA ALA A 432 35.55 2.49 -22.42
C ALA A 432 35.47 3.16 -23.80
N GLU A 433 34.51 2.76 -24.63
CA GLU A 433 34.31 3.33 -25.96
C GLU A 433 33.73 4.75 -25.88
N ALA A 434 32.79 4.99 -24.97
CA ALA A 434 32.26 6.33 -24.68
C ALA A 434 33.38 7.31 -24.27
N ARG A 435 34.33 6.87 -23.44
CA ARG A 435 35.49 7.68 -23.04
C ARG A 435 36.41 8.00 -24.23
N LYS A 436 36.69 7.02 -25.08
CA LYS A 436 37.54 7.20 -26.27
C LYS A 436 36.93 8.20 -27.26
N ARG A 437 35.61 8.20 -27.42
CA ARG A 437 34.93 9.22 -28.24
C ARG A 437 34.96 10.59 -27.57
N LEU A 438 34.72 10.70 -26.27
CA LEU A 438 34.86 11.98 -25.57
C LEU A 438 36.26 12.60 -25.75
N GLU A 439 37.32 11.80 -25.82
CA GLU A 439 38.68 12.26 -26.14
C GLU A 439 38.86 12.73 -27.60
N GLN A 440 38.01 12.27 -28.51
CA GLN A 440 37.95 12.69 -29.91
C GLN A 440 36.96 13.86 -30.14
N CYS A 441 36.00 14.06 -29.24
CA CYS A 441 35.06 15.18 -29.26
C CYS A 441 35.88 16.44 -28.84
N ASN A 442 36.01 17.45 -29.71
CA ASN A 442 36.87 18.63 -29.52
C ASN A 442 36.26 19.66 -28.53
N VAL A 443 35.77 19.18 -27.39
CA VAL A 443 35.04 19.95 -26.37
C VAL A 443 35.91 20.09 -25.12
N ARG A 444 35.95 21.29 -24.54
CA ARG A 444 36.70 21.54 -23.29
C ARG A 444 35.77 21.45 -22.09
N ALA A 445 36.20 20.76 -21.04
CA ALA A 445 35.45 20.71 -19.78
C ALA A 445 35.41 22.11 -19.12
N SER A 446 34.20 22.57 -18.81
CA SER A 446 33.92 23.74 -17.98
C SER A 446 32.87 23.39 -16.91
N GLN A 447 32.73 24.22 -15.87
CA GLN A 447 31.77 23.96 -14.80
C GLN A 447 30.33 24.00 -15.34
N GLU A 448 30.05 24.99 -16.19
CA GLU A 448 28.76 25.21 -16.85
C GLU A 448 28.39 24.05 -17.76
N LEU A 449 29.35 23.57 -18.58
CA LEU A 449 29.13 22.42 -19.46
C LEU A 449 28.80 21.17 -18.63
N VAL A 450 29.52 20.93 -17.53
CA VAL A 450 29.31 19.73 -16.72
C VAL A 450 27.93 19.71 -16.06
N VAL A 451 27.50 20.84 -15.50
CA VAL A 451 26.17 20.94 -14.89
C VAL A 451 25.06 20.80 -15.94
N GLU A 452 25.23 21.39 -17.13
CA GLU A 452 24.21 21.29 -18.17
C GLU A 452 24.12 19.88 -18.77
N VAL A 453 25.25 19.19 -18.98
CA VAL A 453 25.24 17.78 -19.38
C VAL A 453 24.57 16.91 -18.32
N PHE A 454 24.82 17.16 -17.03
CA PHE A 454 24.13 16.47 -15.93
C PHE A 454 22.63 16.74 -15.90
N SER A 455 22.18 17.93 -16.29
CA SER A 455 20.75 18.25 -16.37
C SER A 455 20.03 17.33 -17.37
N ARG A 456 20.70 17.00 -18.49
CA ARG A 456 20.23 16.07 -19.54
C ARG A 456 20.36 14.60 -19.15
N LEU A 457 21.41 14.25 -18.41
CA LEU A 457 21.69 12.87 -17.98
C LEU A 457 21.22 12.55 -16.56
N ARG A 458 20.36 13.38 -15.96
CA ARG A 458 19.97 13.28 -14.54
C ARG A 458 19.32 11.94 -14.13
N ASN A 459 18.81 11.19 -15.09
CA ASN A 459 18.20 9.87 -14.88
C ASN A 459 19.02 8.72 -15.49
N ASP A 460 20.24 8.97 -15.96
CA ASP A 460 21.14 7.95 -16.49
C ASP A 460 22.53 8.09 -15.85
N TRP A 461 22.73 7.37 -14.75
CA TRP A 461 23.93 7.54 -13.92
C TRP A 461 25.21 7.04 -14.62
N GLY A 462 25.13 6.07 -15.53
CA GLY A 462 26.31 5.45 -16.15
C GLY A 462 27.06 6.42 -17.08
N PRO A 463 26.39 7.00 -18.09
CA PRO A 463 26.94 8.06 -18.93
C PRO A 463 27.30 9.32 -18.14
N ALA A 464 26.46 9.75 -17.20
CA ALA A 464 26.76 10.91 -16.34
C ALA A 464 28.05 10.71 -15.55
N PHE A 465 28.22 9.54 -14.92
CA PHE A 465 29.42 9.21 -14.15
C PHE A 465 30.65 9.04 -15.05
N THR A 466 30.48 8.47 -16.25
CA THR A 466 31.57 8.36 -17.24
C THR A 466 32.07 9.74 -17.66
N PHE A 467 31.16 10.67 -17.92
CA PHE A 467 31.48 12.05 -18.26
C PHE A 467 32.10 12.80 -17.08
N PHE A 468 31.59 12.62 -15.86
CA PHE A 468 32.17 13.17 -14.63
C PHE A 468 33.65 12.79 -14.48
N LEU A 469 33.96 11.50 -14.65
CA LEU A 469 35.33 10.99 -14.56
C LEU A 469 36.22 11.49 -15.70
N TRP A 470 35.68 11.67 -16.91
CA TRP A 470 36.43 12.24 -18.05
C TRP A 470 36.74 13.72 -17.82
N ALA A 471 35.76 14.52 -17.41
CA ALA A 471 35.92 15.95 -17.18
C ALA A 471 36.99 16.21 -16.10
N GLY A 472 36.95 15.47 -14.99
CA GLY A 472 37.92 15.59 -13.90
C GLY A 472 39.36 15.21 -14.26
N LYS A 473 39.59 14.58 -15.41
CA LYS A 473 40.93 14.26 -15.94
C LYS A 473 41.46 15.29 -16.93
N GLN A 474 40.65 16.29 -17.31
CA GLN A 474 41.06 17.29 -18.29
C GLN A 474 42.10 18.25 -17.68
N PRO A 475 43.18 18.56 -18.41
CA PRO A 475 44.21 19.46 -17.92
C PRO A 475 43.64 20.87 -17.72
N GLY A 476 43.82 21.41 -16.51
CA GLY A 476 43.34 22.74 -16.14
C GLY A 476 41.88 22.80 -15.64
N TYR A 477 41.22 21.64 -15.48
CA TYR A 477 39.88 21.54 -14.92
C TYR A 477 39.88 20.74 -13.61
N ALA A 478 39.06 21.18 -12.65
CA ALA A 478 38.78 20.44 -11.42
C ALA A 478 37.31 20.63 -11.04
N HIS A 479 36.68 19.56 -10.54
CA HIS A 479 35.30 19.61 -10.07
C HIS A 479 35.17 20.52 -8.86
N SER A 480 34.19 21.41 -8.89
CA SER A 480 33.76 22.19 -7.73
C SER A 480 32.73 21.41 -6.91
N THR A 481 32.35 21.97 -5.76
CA THR A 481 31.25 21.43 -4.94
C THR A 481 29.95 21.30 -5.74
N ARG A 482 29.67 22.17 -6.73
CA ARG A 482 28.45 22.13 -7.54
C ARG A 482 28.39 20.85 -8.38
N GLU A 483 29.47 20.53 -9.09
CA GLU A 483 29.51 19.34 -9.96
C GLU A 483 29.47 18.04 -9.15
N TYR A 484 30.20 17.96 -8.02
CA TYR A 484 30.12 16.81 -7.12
C TYR A 484 28.70 16.62 -6.56
N ASN A 485 28.07 17.70 -6.07
CA ASN A 485 26.72 17.63 -5.51
C ASN A 485 25.70 17.17 -6.56
N SER A 486 25.81 17.64 -7.81
CA SER A 486 24.97 17.18 -8.92
C SER A 486 25.15 15.68 -9.19
N MET A 487 26.40 15.20 -9.24
CA MET A 487 26.67 13.76 -9.44
C MET A 487 26.16 12.91 -8.27
N ILE A 488 26.35 13.35 -7.02
CA ILE A 488 25.82 12.69 -5.82
C ILE A 488 24.30 12.62 -5.85
N ALA A 489 23.62 13.69 -6.29
CA ALA A 489 22.18 13.73 -6.43
C ALA A 489 21.66 12.71 -7.46
N ILE A 490 22.36 12.55 -8.59
CA ILE A 490 22.07 11.54 -9.63
C ILE A 490 22.28 10.12 -9.08
N LEU A 491 23.43 9.86 -8.45
CA LEU A 491 23.74 8.55 -7.85
C LEU A 491 22.71 8.16 -6.79
N GLY A 492 22.36 9.09 -5.90
CA GLY A 492 21.33 8.87 -4.87
C GLY A 492 19.95 8.60 -5.48
N LYS A 493 19.56 9.31 -6.55
CA LYS A 493 18.30 9.06 -7.27
C LYS A 493 18.27 7.64 -7.85
N MET A 494 19.40 7.15 -8.35
CA MET A 494 19.58 5.81 -8.90
C MET A 494 19.97 4.76 -7.84
N ARG A 495 19.82 5.08 -6.55
CA ARG A 495 20.09 4.21 -5.39
C ARG A 495 21.54 3.69 -5.30
N ARG A 496 22.50 4.39 -5.91
CA ARG A 496 23.94 4.09 -5.86
C ARG A 496 24.63 4.79 -4.69
N PHE A 497 24.13 4.53 -3.49
CA PHE A 497 24.58 5.23 -2.28
C PHE A 497 26.06 4.99 -1.95
N ASP A 498 26.59 3.79 -2.17
CA ASP A 498 28.00 3.49 -1.88
C ASP A 498 28.95 4.30 -2.77
N THR A 499 28.61 4.44 -4.06
CA THR A 499 29.35 5.27 -5.00
C THR A 499 29.21 6.75 -4.64
N ALA A 500 28.02 7.19 -4.23
CA ALA A 500 27.79 8.56 -3.76
C ALA A 500 28.65 8.89 -2.53
N TRP A 501 28.72 7.99 -1.54
CA TRP A 501 29.58 8.14 -0.37
C TRP A 501 31.07 8.13 -0.71
N THR A 502 31.47 7.33 -1.71
CA THR A 502 32.85 7.35 -2.23
C THR A 502 33.23 8.75 -2.74
N LEU A 503 32.33 9.42 -3.48
CA LEU A 503 32.54 10.80 -3.92
C LEU A 503 32.57 11.79 -2.74
N VAL A 504 31.71 11.63 -1.73
CA VAL A 504 31.74 12.46 -0.51
C VAL A 504 33.08 12.32 0.23
N HIS A 505 33.64 11.11 0.28
CA HIS A 505 34.95 10.87 0.88
C HIS A 505 36.10 11.48 0.05
N GLU A 506 36.01 11.42 -1.28
CA GLU A 506 36.94 12.10 -2.17
C GLU A 506 36.91 13.62 -1.98
N MET A 507 35.71 14.21 -1.93
CA MET A 507 35.50 15.64 -1.67
C MET A 507 36.10 16.11 -0.35
N LYS A 508 36.18 15.22 0.66
CA LYS A 508 36.75 15.58 1.97
C LYS A 508 38.22 15.99 1.83
N GLY A 509 38.97 15.35 0.94
CA GLY A 509 40.38 15.66 0.65
C GLY A 509 41.33 15.51 1.84
N GLY A 510 42.59 15.10 1.57
CA GLY A 510 43.65 15.08 2.58
C GLY A 510 43.85 13.73 3.30
N THR A 511 45.11 13.30 3.35
CA THR A 511 45.57 12.29 4.30
C THR A 511 45.75 12.94 5.68
N PRO A 512 45.78 12.17 6.79
CA PRO A 512 46.04 12.71 8.14
C PRO A 512 47.32 13.57 8.24
N SER A 513 48.23 13.42 7.27
CA SER A 513 49.52 14.08 7.17
C SER A 513 49.53 15.41 6.40
N ARG A 514 48.49 15.77 5.63
CA ARG A 514 48.33 17.09 4.98
C ARG A 514 46.85 17.43 4.75
N PRO A 515 46.23 18.31 5.56
CA PRO A 515 44.85 18.72 5.34
C PRO A 515 44.75 19.62 4.10
N GLY A 516 44.12 19.10 3.04
CA GLY A 516 43.56 19.94 1.98
C GLY A 516 42.26 20.61 2.48
N SER A 517 41.80 21.66 1.81
CA SER A 517 40.49 22.26 2.08
C SER A 517 39.39 21.30 1.62
N SER A 518 38.58 20.77 2.54
CA SER A 518 37.42 19.91 2.24
C SER A 518 36.39 20.65 1.39
N LEU A 519 35.92 20.00 0.32
CA LEU A 519 34.84 20.49 -0.55
C LEU A 519 33.44 20.07 -0.07
N VAL A 520 33.36 19.16 0.92
CA VAL A 520 32.08 18.72 1.51
C VAL A 520 31.42 19.90 2.21
N THR A 521 30.11 20.07 2.01
CA THR A 521 29.29 21.10 2.65
C THR A 521 28.07 20.47 3.35
N PRO A 522 27.39 21.18 4.27
CA PRO A 522 26.09 20.76 4.80
C PRO A 522 25.09 20.37 3.69
N GLN A 523 25.08 21.11 2.59
CA GLN A 523 24.24 20.84 1.42
C GLN A 523 24.55 19.48 0.79
N THR A 524 25.82 19.07 0.73
CA THR A 524 26.25 17.75 0.24
C THR A 524 25.58 16.62 1.04
N LEU A 525 25.59 16.72 2.37
CA LEU A 525 24.96 15.72 3.24
C LEU A 525 23.42 15.79 3.20
N GLN A 526 22.85 16.99 3.07
CA GLN A 526 21.40 17.17 2.89
C GLN A 526 20.88 16.53 1.59
N ILE A 527 21.68 16.48 0.52
CA ILE A 527 21.31 15.74 -0.70
C ILE A 527 21.11 14.26 -0.38
N LEU A 528 22.05 13.65 0.35
CA LEU A 528 21.95 12.23 0.75
C LEU A 528 20.77 12.00 1.71
N ILE A 529 20.54 12.89 2.68
CA ILE A 529 19.38 12.82 3.59
C ILE A 529 18.08 12.78 2.79
N ARG A 530 17.88 13.70 1.84
CA ARG A 530 16.70 13.72 0.97
C ARG A 530 16.55 12.42 0.19
N ARG A 531 17.65 11.88 -0.36
CA ARG A 531 17.62 10.62 -1.14
C ARG A 531 17.32 9.40 -0.27
N TYR A 532 17.76 9.34 0.98
CA TYR A 532 17.36 8.30 1.93
C TYR A 532 15.89 8.41 2.33
N CYS A 533 15.40 9.63 2.61
CA CYS A 533 13.98 9.86 2.89
C CYS A 533 13.09 9.43 1.71
N ALA A 534 13.52 9.67 0.47
CA ALA A 534 12.79 9.32 -0.75
C ALA A 534 12.63 7.80 -0.96
N ILE A 535 13.52 6.99 -0.38
CA ILE A 535 13.41 5.52 -0.38
C ILE A 535 12.87 4.97 0.94
N HIS A 536 12.36 5.84 1.82
CA HIS A 536 11.84 5.51 3.15
C HIS A 536 12.87 4.85 4.09
N ASP A 537 14.17 5.13 3.90
CA ASP A 537 15.24 4.72 4.83
C ASP A 537 15.53 5.85 5.83
N VAL A 538 14.60 6.03 6.78
CA VAL A 538 14.67 7.07 7.82
C VAL A 538 15.91 6.90 8.70
N GLY A 539 16.30 5.66 9.00
CA GLY A 539 17.48 5.36 9.81
C GLY A 539 18.78 5.90 9.19
N ARG A 540 19.02 5.64 7.90
CA ARG A 540 20.20 6.20 7.20
C ARG A 540 20.11 7.72 7.03
N ALA A 541 18.92 8.29 6.85
CA ALA A 541 18.74 9.74 6.81
C ALA A 541 19.18 10.40 8.13
N ILE A 542 18.72 9.88 9.27
CA ILE A 542 19.09 10.36 10.61
C ILE A 542 20.60 10.14 10.88
N ASN A 543 21.14 8.98 10.53
CA ASN A 543 22.58 8.71 10.67
C ASN A 543 23.44 9.68 9.85
N THR A 544 22.98 10.04 8.64
CA THR A 544 23.65 11.03 7.78
C THR A 544 23.62 12.42 8.39
N PHE A 545 22.51 12.82 9.01
CA PHE A 545 22.40 14.08 9.76
C PHE A 545 23.41 14.14 10.92
N TYR A 546 23.51 13.08 11.72
CA TYR A 546 24.51 13.03 12.80
C TYR A 546 25.95 12.87 12.32
N ALA A 547 26.16 12.42 11.08
CA ALA A 547 27.48 12.38 10.47
C ALA A 547 28.07 13.77 10.21
N PHE A 548 27.29 14.86 10.26
CA PHE A 548 27.77 16.25 10.15
C PHE A 548 29.01 16.51 11.02
N LYS A 549 28.99 16.02 12.27
CA LYS A 549 30.10 16.16 13.23
C LYS A 549 31.40 15.53 12.72
N LYS A 550 31.32 14.43 11.98
CA LYS A 550 32.49 13.73 11.40
C LYS A 550 33.15 14.50 10.25
N PHE A 551 32.44 15.48 9.70
CA PHE A 551 32.93 16.40 8.67
C PHE A 551 33.25 17.79 9.23
N GLY A 552 33.20 17.97 10.56
CA GLY A 552 33.52 19.24 11.21
C GLY A 552 32.35 20.23 11.27
N PHE A 553 31.12 19.79 10.95
CA PHE A 553 29.91 20.60 11.07
C PHE A 553 29.19 20.31 12.38
N ALA A 554 28.78 21.35 13.10
CA ALA A 554 27.80 21.22 14.17
C ALA A 554 26.40 21.39 13.55
N PRO A 555 25.51 20.37 13.59
CA PRO A 555 24.18 20.49 13.01
C PRO A 555 23.40 21.58 13.76
N GLY A 556 23.00 22.62 13.03
CA GLY A 556 22.19 23.70 13.55
C GLY A 556 20.69 23.43 13.43
N ILE A 557 19.89 24.35 13.96
CA ILE A 557 18.43 24.28 13.87
C ILE A 557 17.92 24.27 12.42
N ASP A 558 18.59 24.99 11.51
CA ASP A 558 18.22 24.99 10.08
C ASP A 558 18.55 23.67 9.39
N ASP A 559 19.62 22.98 9.78
CA ASP A 559 19.91 21.63 9.28
C ASP A 559 18.86 20.63 9.77
N PHE A 560 18.43 20.78 11.03
CA PHE A 560 17.37 19.96 11.63
C PHE A 560 16.03 20.20 10.93
N HIS A 561 15.68 21.45 10.66
CA HIS A 561 14.53 21.81 9.81
C HIS A 561 14.64 21.20 8.41
N GLY A 562 15.84 21.17 7.82
CA GLY A 562 16.10 20.51 6.55
C GLY A 562 15.77 19.01 6.58
N LEU A 563 16.16 18.32 7.65
CA LEU A 563 15.85 16.90 7.87
C LEU A 563 14.33 16.69 8.07
N LEU A 564 13.69 17.45 8.95
CA LEU A 564 12.23 17.38 9.17
C LEU A 564 11.46 17.64 7.87
N SER A 565 11.87 18.66 7.11
CA SER A 565 11.24 18.98 5.83
C SER A 565 11.44 17.87 4.80
N ALA A 566 12.61 17.23 4.77
CA ALA A 566 12.87 16.10 3.87
C ALA A 566 12.01 14.89 4.23
N LEU A 567 11.92 14.55 5.53
CA LEU A 567 11.06 13.47 6.02
C LEU A 567 9.59 13.72 5.66
N CYS A 568 9.08 14.92 5.95
CA CYS A 568 7.71 15.29 5.60
C CYS A 568 7.47 15.26 4.09
N ARG A 569 8.39 15.81 3.28
CA ARG A 569 8.27 15.84 1.80
C ARG A 569 8.11 14.43 1.22
N TYR A 570 8.84 13.46 1.75
CA TYR A 570 8.78 12.06 1.32
C TYR A 570 7.84 11.22 2.19
N LYS A 571 6.77 11.83 2.74
CA LYS A 571 5.67 11.15 3.44
C LYS A 571 6.04 10.41 4.74
N ASN A 572 7.24 10.63 5.29
CA ASN A 572 7.67 10.13 6.60
C ASN A 572 7.29 11.13 7.72
N VAL A 573 6.03 11.57 7.76
CA VAL A 573 5.59 12.66 8.65
C VAL A 573 5.55 12.22 10.12
N GLU A 574 5.20 10.96 10.39
CA GLU A 574 5.22 10.37 11.73
C GLU A 574 6.64 10.37 12.32
N ASP A 575 7.63 9.96 11.53
CA ASP A 575 9.04 10.00 11.93
C ASP A 575 9.54 11.43 12.16
N ALA A 576 9.12 12.38 11.33
CA ALA A 576 9.46 13.80 11.51
C ALA A 576 8.87 14.35 12.82
N GLU A 577 7.62 14.01 13.14
CA GLU A 577 6.99 14.41 14.39
C GLU A 577 7.71 13.80 15.60
N HIS A 578 7.96 12.49 15.57
CA HIS A 578 8.68 11.80 16.63
C HIS A 578 10.08 12.42 16.84
N LEU A 579 10.81 12.65 15.75
CA LEU A 579 12.14 13.24 15.80
C LEU A 579 12.11 14.67 16.38
N LEU A 580 11.12 15.49 15.98
CA LEU A 580 10.92 16.82 16.56
C LEU A 580 10.71 16.73 18.08
N LEU A 581 9.82 15.85 18.54
CA LEU A 581 9.43 15.75 19.95
C LEU A 581 10.55 15.17 20.84
N CYS A 582 11.33 14.21 20.35
CA CYS A 582 12.39 13.56 21.13
C CYS A 582 13.70 14.36 21.21
N ASN A 583 13.86 15.44 20.44
CA ASN A 583 15.11 16.21 20.36
C ASN A 583 15.03 17.62 20.94
N GLU A 584 14.04 17.91 21.80
CA GLU A 584 13.86 19.22 22.45
C GLU A 584 15.14 19.73 23.14
N SER A 585 15.89 18.81 23.79
CA SER A 585 17.11 19.15 24.52
C SER A 585 18.26 19.61 23.62
N ALA A 586 18.28 19.18 22.36
CA ALA A 586 19.28 19.55 21.37
C ALA A 586 18.82 20.70 20.47
N PHE A 587 17.52 20.73 20.15
CA PHE A 587 16.89 21.70 19.26
C PHE A 587 15.61 22.22 19.94
N PRO A 588 15.59 23.46 20.44
CA PRO A 588 14.43 24.02 21.13
C PRO A 588 13.18 24.01 20.24
N PHE A 589 12.01 23.89 20.87
CA PHE A 589 10.75 23.99 20.16
C PHE A 589 10.53 25.40 19.59
N GLU A 590 10.50 25.49 18.27
CA GLU A 590 10.17 26.71 17.54
C GLU A 590 8.90 26.53 16.71
N THR A 591 8.17 27.62 16.47
CA THR A 591 6.99 27.64 15.59
C THR A 591 7.33 27.11 14.19
N LYS A 592 8.54 27.40 13.67
CA LYS A 592 8.99 26.92 12.36
C LYS A 592 9.07 25.37 12.30
N SER A 593 9.62 24.72 13.33
CA SER A 593 9.74 23.25 13.36
C SER A 593 8.37 22.58 13.39
N PHE A 594 7.46 23.08 14.21
CA PHE A 594 6.09 22.60 14.26
C PHE A 594 5.34 22.87 12.96
N ASN A 595 5.53 24.04 12.33
CA ASN A 595 4.90 24.34 11.04
C ASN A 595 5.35 23.39 9.92
N ILE A 596 6.60 22.91 9.93
CA ILE A 596 7.08 21.90 8.97
C ILE A 596 6.28 20.60 9.11
N VAL A 597 6.15 20.08 10.34
CA VAL A 597 5.43 18.84 10.63
C VAL A 597 3.92 19.00 10.39
N LEU A 598 3.34 20.12 10.84
CA LEU A 598 1.95 20.48 10.59
C LEU A 598 1.65 20.54 9.09
N ASN A 599 2.53 21.16 8.29
CA ASN A 599 2.41 21.17 6.84
C ASN A 599 2.51 19.76 6.24
N GLY A 600 3.36 18.90 6.79
CA GLY A 600 3.40 17.47 6.47
C GLY A 600 2.03 16.80 6.64
N TRP A 601 1.41 16.97 7.80
CA TRP A 601 0.06 16.43 8.07
C TRP A 601 -1.02 17.06 7.19
N CYS A 602 -0.99 18.38 7.02
CA CYS A 602 -2.03 19.16 6.33
C CYS A 602 -2.01 19.01 4.81
N ASN A 603 -0.82 19.09 4.21
CA ASN A 603 -0.68 19.34 2.77
C ASN A 603 0.02 18.21 2.01
N ILE A 604 0.85 17.40 2.69
CA ILE A 604 1.49 16.23 2.10
C ILE A 604 0.63 14.98 2.29
N MET A 605 0.25 14.66 3.53
CA MET A 605 -0.60 13.50 3.84
C MET A 605 -2.10 13.82 3.71
N VAL A 606 -2.48 15.07 3.95
CA VAL A 606 -3.88 15.54 3.99
C VAL A 606 -4.71 14.77 5.04
N TYR A 607 -4.09 14.43 6.16
CA TYR A 607 -4.72 13.72 7.28
C TYR A 607 -5.27 14.71 8.28
N LEU A 608 -6.49 15.21 8.00
CA LEU A 608 -7.14 16.28 8.78
C LEU A 608 -7.23 15.96 10.28
N ARG A 609 -7.43 14.70 10.64
CA ARG A 609 -7.50 14.26 12.05
C ARG A 609 -6.18 14.51 12.78
N GLU A 610 -5.08 14.05 12.20
CA GLU A 610 -3.75 14.19 12.80
C GLU A 610 -3.29 15.65 12.77
N ALA A 611 -3.61 16.39 11.70
CA ALA A 611 -3.41 17.83 11.66
C ALA A 611 -4.14 18.57 12.80
N LYS A 612 -5.40 18.22 13.10
CA LYS A 612 -6.16 18.79 14.24
C LYS A 612 -5.56 18.39 15.59
N ARG A 613 -5.06 17.16 15.73
CA ARG A 613 -4.34 16.70 16.93
C ARG A 613 -3.10 17.56 17.15
N PHE A 614 -2.24 17.61 16.14
CA PHE A 614 -0.97 18.33 16.19
C PHE A 614 -1.15 19.85 16.39
N TRP A 615 -2.16 20.46 15.75
CA TRP A 615 -2.55 21.86 15.98
C TRP A 615 -2.92 22.15 17.45
N ARG A 616 -3.59 21.21 18.12
CA ARG A 616 -3.93 21.31 19.55
C ARG A 616 -2.68 21.15 20.40
N ASP A 617 -1.82 20.20 20.06
CA ASP A 617 -0.57 19.95 20.77
C ASP A 617 0.38 21.15 20.72
N MET A 618 0.44 21.87 19.59
CA MET A 618 1.12 23.18 19.52
C MET A 618 0.58 24.14 20.61
N GLY A 619 -0.74 24.19 20.79
CA GLY A 619 -1.37 25.04 21.81
C GLY A 619 -1.05 24.58 23.24
N ASN A 620 -1.15 23.27 23.51
CA ASN A 620 -0.87 22.68 24.82
C ASN A 620 0.58 22.89 25.26
N ARG A 621 1.51 22.95 24.30
CA ARG A 621 2.94 23.19 24.52
C ARG A 621 3.34 24.67 24.52
N GLY A 622 2.37 25.58 24.39
CA GLY A 622 2.63 27.03 24.35
C GLY A 622 3.34 27.51 23.08
N ILE A 623 3.34 26.71 22.01
CA ILE A 623 3.93 27.11 20.72
C ILE A 623 2.95 28.05 20.01
N PRO A 624 3.34 29.30 19.72
CA PRO A 624 2.46 30.25 19.07
C PRO A 624 2.18 29.83 17.63
N LYS A 625 0.96 30.11 17.18
CA LYS A 625 0.49 29.85 15.82
C LYS A 625 0.62 31.11 15.01
N ASP A 626 1.23 31.01 13.84
CA ASP A 626 1.47 32.14 12.94
C ASP A 626 0.68 31.98 11.64
N VAL A 627 0.93 32.89 10.70
CA VAL A 627 0.30 32.86 9.36
C VAL A 627 0.55 31.54 8.63
N VAL A 628 1.70 30.90 8.82
CA VAL A 628 2.01 29.60 8.20
C VAL A 628 1.20 28.50 8.85
N SER A 629 1.09 28.48 10.18
CA SER A 629 0.24 27.51 10.88
C SER A 629 -1.21 27.58 10.38
N TYR A 630 -1.79 28.79 10.39
CA TYR A 630 -3.16 29.02 9.94
C TYR A 630 -3.33 28.67 8.46
N GLY A 631 -2.37 29.06 7.61
CA GLY A 631 -2.37 28.73 6.19
C GLY A 631 -2.38 27.22 5.93
N SER A 632 -1.57 26.43 6.65
CA SER A 632 -1.56 24.97 6.54
C SER A 632 -2.91 24.36 6.93
N MET A 633 -3.50 24.77 8.06
CA MET A 633 -4.80 24.26 8.47
C MET A 633 -5.92 24.67 7.52
N ILE A 634 -5.97 25.94 7.10
CA ILE A 634 -6.97 26.43 6.14
C ILE A 634 -6.87 25.68 4.81
N SER A 635 -5.66 25.45 4.30
CA SER A 635 -5.45 24.64 3.09
C SER A 635 -5.92 23.19 3.30
N CYS A 636 -5.63 22.59 4.45
CA CYS A 636 -6.10 21.24 4.78
C CYS A 636 -7.63 21.13 4.77
N TYR A 637 -8.33 22.05 5.44
CA TYR A 637 -9.80 22.09 5.45
C TYR A 637 -10.38 22.39 4.06
N SER A 638 -9.71 23.25 3.28
CA SER A 638 -10.08 23.57 1.89
C SER A 638 -10.01 22.33 0.99
N LYS A 639 -8.95 21.52 1.11
CA LYS A 639 -8.79 20.24 0.42
C LYS A 639 -9.87 19.23 0.83
N ALA A 640 -10.17 19.15 2.13
CA ALA A 640 -11.22 18.31 2.70
C ALA A 640 -12.66 18.80 2.44
N SER A 641 -12.86 19.83 1.60
CA SER A 641 -14.17 20.38 1.23
C SER A 641 -15.00 20.97 2.39
N ASN A 642 -14.36 21.38 3.48
CA ASN A 642 -15.05 21.95 4.63
C ASN A 642 -14.95 23.48 4.64
N LEU A 643 -15.84 24.13 3.88
CA LEU A 643 -15.86 25.60 3.74
C LEU A 643 -16.15 26.31 5.08
N THR A 644 -17.00 25.72 5.93
CA THR A 644 -17.37 26.32 7.23
C THR A 644 -16.15 26.49 8.14
N ASP A 645 -15.35 25.44 8.30
CA ASP A 645 -14.14 25.51 9.13
C ASP A 645 -13.05 26.38 8.49
N VAL A 646 -12.96 26.42 7.16
CA VAL A 646 -12.08 27.37 6.43
C VAL A 646 -12.42 28.82 6.81
N LEU A 647 -13.69 29.22 6.68
CA LEU A 647 -14.12 30.58 6.99
C LEU A 647 -14.00 30.89 8.49
N LYS A 648 -14.27 29.92 9.35
CA LYS A 648 -14.09 30.04 10.80
C LYS A 648 -12.63 30.31 11.16
N LEU A 649 -11.69 29.51 10.64
CA LEU A 649 -10.26 29.71 10.89
C LEU A 649 -9.74 31.01 10.26
N TYR A 650 -10.21 31.38 9.07
CA TYR A 650 -9.85 32.64 8.42
C TYR A 650 -10.31 33.86 9.24
N ASN A 651 -11.52 33.84 9.81
CA ASN A 651 -11.99 34.90 10.68
C ASN A 651 -11.25 34.91 12.02
N GLN A 652 -11.05 33.74 12.64
CA GLN A 652 -10.29 33.62 13.88
C GLN A 652 -8.87 34.20 13.73
N MET A 653 -8.18 33.87 12.64
CA MET A 653 -6.84 34.39 12.32
C MET A 653 -6.82 35.93 12.33
N ARG A 654 -7.85 36.56 11.77
CA ARG A 654 -7.99 38.03 11.73
C ARG A 654 -8.34 38.63 13.09
N GLU A 655 -9.18 37.95 13.87
CA GLU A 655 -9.56 38.39 15.23
C GLU A 655 -8.35 38.41 16.17
N VAL A 656 -7.42 37.46 16.02
CA VAL A 656 -6.16 37.44 16.79
C VAL A 656 -5.08 38.37 16.20
N GLY A 657 -5.42 39.17 15.17
CA GLY A 657 -4.52 40.17 14.59
C GLY A 657 -3.45 39.62 13.64
N ILE A 658 -3.58 38.38 13.17
CA ILE A 658 -2.66 37.82 12.18
C ILE A 658 -3.21 38.13 10.78
N GLU A 659 -2.48 38.91 9.99
CA GLU A 659 -2.91 39.27 8.64
C GLU A 659 -2.72 38.10 7.65
N PRO A 660 -3.74 37.76 6.85
CA PRO A 660 -3.64 36.75 5.80
C PRO A 660 -2.59 37.08 4.75
N ASP A 661 -1.73 36.11 4.43
CA ASP A 661 -0.82 36.20 3.30
C ASP A 661 -1.48 35.65 2.01
N ILE A 662 -0.76 35.74 0.89
CA ILE A 662 -1.24 35.26 -0.41
C ILE A 662 -1.60 33.77 -0.39
N LYS A 663 -0.92 32.94 0.40
CA LYS A 663 -1.21 31.49 0.49
C LYS A 663 -2.55 31.26 1.19
N VAL A 664 -2.81 31.97 2.28
CA VAL A 664 -4.10 31.94 2.99
C VAL A 664 -5.21 32.42 2.05
N TYR A 665 -5.03 33.55 1.37
CA TYR A 665 -6.01 34.05 0.40
C TYR A 665 -6.30 33.01 -0.68
N ASN A 666 -5.29 32.44 -1.31
CA ASN A 666 -5.46 31.42 -2.35
C ASN A 666 -6.22 30.18 -1.84
N ALA A 667 -5.92 29.71 -0.62
CA ALA A 667 -6.60 28.57 -0.02
C ALA A 667 -8.09 28.83 0.25
N VAL A 668 -8.44 30.03 0.71
CA VAL A 668 -9.85 30.44 0.93
C VAL A 668 -10.57 30.69 -0.40
N VAL A 669 -9.92 31.34 -1.37
CA VAL A 669 -10.45 31.52 -2.73
C VAL A 669 -10.76 30.15 -3.36
N TYR A 670 -9.84 29.18 -3.24
CA TYR A 670 -10.06 27.82 -3.71
C TYR A 670 -11.26 27.15 -3.01
N ALA A 671 -11.36 27.28 -1.68
CA ALA A 671 -12.46 26.71 -0.90
C ALA A 671 -13.83 27.29 -1.35
N LEU A 672 -13.90 28.61 -1.53
CA LEU A 672 -15.11 29.31 -2.00
C LEU A 672 -15.50 28.88 -3.41
N ALA A 673 -14.53 28.85 -4.34
CA ALA A 673 -14.76 28.42 -5.71
C ALA A 673 -15.22 26.95 -5.78
N LYS A 674 -14.60 26.07 -4.99
CA LYS A 674 -15.00 24.65 -4.84
C LYS A 674 -16.39 24.51 -4.20
N GLY A 675 -16.72 25.37 -3.23
CA GLY A 675 -18.04 25.47 -2.61
C GLY A 675 -19.12 26.12 -3.50
N LYS A 676 -18.83 26.34 -4.79
CA LYS A 676 -19.71 27.00 -5.77
C LYS A 676 -20.06 28.46 -5.46
N CYS A 677 -19.34 29.10 -4.55
CA CYS A 677 -19.46 30.51 -4.19
C CYS A 677 -18.50 31.37 -5.04
N MET A 678 -18.65 31.33 -6.37
CA MET A 678 -17.70 31.98 -7.29
C MET A 678 -17.65 33.51 -7.16
N GLU A 679 -18.78 34.16 -6.87
CA GLU A 679 -18.82 35.61 -6.68
C GLU A 679 -18.12 36.02 -5.38
N ASP A 680 -18.28 35.26 -4.30
CA ASP A 680 -17.54 35.47 -3.06
C ASP A 680 -16.03 35.25 -3.26
N ALA A 681 -15.65 34.23 -4.05
CA ALA A 681 -14.26 33.97 -4.41
C ALA A 681 -13.65 35.15 -5.19
N LYS A 682 -14.33 35.66 -6.22
CA LYS A 682 -13.91 36.85 -6.98
C LYS A 682 -13.89 38.11 -6.11
N GLY A 683 -14.86 38.27 -5.22
CA GLY A 683 -14.90 39.36 -4.25
C GLY A 683 -13.71 39.33 -3.30
N LEU A 684 -13.30 38.14 -2.86
CA LEU A 684 -12.10 37.97 -2.03
C LEU A 684 -10.81 38.29 -2.79
N VAL A 685 -10.73 37.99 -4.09
CA VAL A 685 -9.61 38.41 -4.96
C VAL A 685 -9.52 39.94 -5.08
N LYS A 686 -10.65 40.65 -5.18
CA LYS A 686 -10.63 42.13 -5.15
C LYS A 686 -10.21 42.66 -3.78
N LYS A 687 -10.69 42.05 -2.71
CA LYS A 687 -10.34 42.45 -1.34
C LYS A 687 -8.86 42.24 -1.00
N MET A 688 -8.22 41.21 -1.54
CA MET A 688 -6.77 41.04 -1.36
C MET A 688 -5.99 42.16 -2.07
N GLU A 689 -6.44 42.60 -3.26
CA GLU A 689 -5.84 43.75 -3.97
C GLU A 689 -5.97 45.05 -3.19
N GLU A 690 -7.16 45.33 -2.65
CA GLU A 690 -7.42 46.51 -1.80
C GLU A 690 -6.52 46.55 -0.55
N LYS A 691 -6.15 45.37 -0.03
CA LYS A 691 -5.21 45.21 1.09
C LYS A 691 -3.74 45.20 0.67
N GLY A 692 -3.44 45.43 -0.60
CA GLY A 692 -2.07 45.50 -1.13
C GLY A 692 -1.43 44.14 -1.41
N VAL A 693 -2.19 43.04 -1.40
CA VAL A 693 -1.71 41.70 -1.77
C VAL A 693 -2.09 41.43 -3.23
N ALA A 694 -1.10 41.47 -4.13
CA ALA A 694 -1.33 41.31 -5.56
C ALA A 694 -1.67 39.84 -5.94
N PRO A 695 -2.76 39.58 -6.68
CA PRO A 695 -3.08 38.27 -7.22
C PRO A 695 -2.00 37.78 -8.17
N ASN A 696 -1.73 36.47 -8.14
CA ASN A 696 -0.76 35.83 -9.03
C ASN A 696 -1.39 34.64 -9.77
N ALA A 697 -0.57 33.92 -10.55
CA ALA A 697 -1.03 32.72 -11.27
C ALA A 697 -1.67 31.67 -10.35
N VAL A 698 -1.19 31.52 -9.11
CA VAL A 698 -1.78 30.58 -8.13
C VAL A 698 -3.17 31.05 -7.68
N THR A 699 -3.39 32.36 -7.53
CA THR A 699 -4.71 32.93 -7.23
C THR A 699 -5.72 32.61 -8.33
N PHE A 700 -5.37 32.84 -9.60
CA PHE A 700 -6.25 32.51 -10.72
C PHE A 700 -6.44 30.99 -10.89
N ASN A 701 -5.40 30.19 -10.67
CA ASN A 701 -5.53 28.73 -10.65
C ASN A 701 -6.49 28.24 -9.54
N SER A 702 -6.57 28.98 -8.43
CA SER A 702 -7.50 28.68 -7.34
C SER A 702 -8.97 28.86 -7.75
N LEU A 703 -9.24 29.63 -8.81
CA LEU A 703 -10.55 29.77 -9.45
C LEU A 703 -10.73 28.78 -10.62
N ILE A 704 -9.72 28.66 -11.50
CA ILE A 704 -9.77 27.83 -12.72
C ILE A 704 -9.94 26.35 -12.37
N ARG A 705 -9.17 25.82 -11.41
CA ARG A 705 -9.17 24.37 -11.10
C ARG A 705 -10.54 23.89 -10.61
N PRO A 706 -11.20 24.54 -9.62
CA PRO A 706 -12.55 24.17 -9.23
C PRO A 706 -13.57 24.26 -10.37
N LEU A 707 -13.49 25.28 -11.23
CA LEU A 707 -14.38 25.43 -12.40
C LEU A 707 -14.20 24.28 -13.40
N CYS A 708 -12.96 23.90 -13.71
CA CYS A 708 -12.65 22.73 -14.53
C CYS A 708 -13.22 21.45 -13.90
N LYS A 709 -12.99 21.22 -12.59
CA LYS A 709 -13.54 20.05 -11.87
C LYS A 709 -15.07 20.01 -11.91
N ALA A 710 -15.73 21.16 -11.81
CA ALA A 710 -17.19 21.31 -11.95
C ALA A 710 -17.68 21.26 -13.42
N ARG A 711 -16.80 20.95 -14.39
CA ARG A 711 -17.09 20.93 -15.85
C ARG A 711 -17.60 22.26 -16.43
N ARG A 712 -17.42 23.38 -15.72
CA ARG A 712 -17.70 24.74 -16.18
C ARG A 712 -16.51 25.30 -16.97
N VAL A 713 -16.18 24.62 -18.07
CA VAL A 713 -14.95 24.90 -18.84
C VAL A 713 -14.98 26.29 -19.47
N ASP A 714 -16.14 26.79 -19.90
CA ASP A 714 -16.27 28.12 -20.48
C ASP A 714 -15.99 29.23 -19.44
N ASP A 715 -16.49 29.07 -18.21
CA ASP A 715 -16.17 29.99 -17.12
C ASP A 715 -14.70 29.90 -16.73
N ALA A 716 -14.11 28.71 -16.75
CA ALA A 716 -12.67 28.52 -16.53
C ALA A 716 -11.85 29.23 -17.60
N ARG A 717 -12.28 29.19 -18.88
CA ARG A 717 -11.67 29.91 -19.99
C ARG A 717 -11.80 31.42 -19.82
N GLN A 718 -12.95 31.95 -19.37
CA GLN A 718 -13.08 33.38 -19.05
C GLN A 718 -12.11 33.84 -17.97
N VAL A 719 -11.96 33.05 -16.89
CA VAL A 719 -10.98 33.36 -15.82
C VAL A 719 -9.54 33.26 -16.34
N PHE A 720 -9.27 32.32 -17.24
CA PHE A 720 -7.97 32.20 -17.92
C PHE A 720 -7.68 33.41 -18.82
N ASP A 721 -8.67 33.90 -19.57
CA ASP A 721 -8.53 35.09 -20.41
C ASP A 721 -8.34 36.36 -19.54
N GLU A 722 -9.04 36.46 -18.41
CA GLU A 722 -8.82 37.55 -17.44
C GLU A 722 -7.39 37.52 -16.88
N MET A 723 -6.88 36.33 -16.54
CA MET A 723 -5.49 36.15 -16.10
C MET A 723 -4.50 36.68 -17.14
N LEU A 724 -4.72 36.37 -18.42
CA LEU A 724 -3.88 36.87 -19.52
C LEU A 724 -4.00 38.38 -19.73
N GLN A 725 -5.21 38.94 -19.64
CA GLN A 725 -5.46 40.38 -19.77
C GLN A 725 -4.74 41.19 -18.69
N ARG A 726 -4.58 40.61 -17.49
CA ARG A 726 -3.79 41.19 -16.40
C ARG A 726 -2.28 41.00 -16.55
N GLY A 727 -1.81 40.44 -17.66
CA GLY A 727 -0.40 40.20 -17.95
C GLY A 727 0.23 39.08 -17.12
N LEU A 728 -0.57 38.20 -16.51
CA LEU A 728 -0.07 37.06 -15.74
C LEU A 728 0.22 35.88 -16.67
N THR A 729 1.39 35.26 -16.53
CA THR A 729 1.77 34.09 -17.32
C THR A 729 1.13 32.81 -16.76
N PRO A 730 0.41 32.02 -17.59
CA PRO A 730 -0.10 30.72 -17.17
C PRO A 730 1.00 29.78 -16.69
N SER A 731 0.69 28.99 -15.68
CA SER A 731 1.60 27.98 -15.14
C SER A 731 1.28 26.59 -15.69
N ILE A 732 2.18 25.62 -15.48
CA ILE A 732 1.93 24.20 -15.79
C ILE A 732 0.63 23.71 -15.14
N ARG A 733 0.39 24.10 -13.88
CA ARG A 733 -0.83 23.78 -13.13
C ARG A 733 -2.10 24.34 -13.77
N THR A 734 -2.00 25.47 -14.47
CA THR A 734 -3.10 26.09 -15.21
C THR A 734 -3.51 25.18 -16.37
N TYR A 735 -2.54 24.73 -17.18
CA TYR A 735 -2.80 23.84 -18.30
C TYR A 735 -3.19 22.44 -17.88
N HIS A 736 -2.61 21.88 -16.81
CA HIS A 736 -3.02 20.59 -16.23
C HIS A 736 -4.53 20.58 -15.91
N ALA A 737 -5.06 21.68 -15.36
CA ALA A 737 -6.50 21.81 -15.10
C ALA A 737 -7.36 21.70 -16.37
N PHE A 738 -6.89 22.21 -17.50
CA PHE A 738 -7.58 22.10 -18.79
C PHE A 738 -7.37 20.73 -19.45
N PHE A 739 -6.16 20.16 -19.36
CA PHE A 739 -5.87 18.82 -19.86
C PHE A 739 -6.73 17.75 -19.17
N ASP A 740 -7.00 17.88 -17.86
CA ASP A 740 -7.88 16.97 -17.12
C ASP A 740 -9.29 16.92 -17.72
N VAL A 741 -9.82 18.07 -18.15
CA VAL A 741 -11.17 18.18 -18.69
C VAL A 741 -11.26 18.00 -20.20
N ALA A 742 -10.13 18.03 -20.91
CA ALA A 742 -10.07 17.85 -22.35
C ALA A 742 -10.73 16.52 -22.79
N ARG A 743 -11.46 16.55 -23.91
CA ARG A 743 -12.31 15.44 -24.36
C ARG A 743 -11.88 14.79 -25.67
N SER A 744 -11.02 15.44 -26.44
CA SER A 744 -10.51 14.93 -27.71
C SER A 744 -8.98 14.98 -27.76
N VAL A 745 -8.41 14.23 -28.69
CA VAL A 745 -6.98 14.28 -29.00
C VAL A 745 -6.59 15.67 -29.50
N ASP A 746 -7.42 16.27 -30.36
CA ASP A 746 -7.17 17.60 -30.92
C ASP A 746 -7.11 18.67 -29.82
N GLU A 747 -8.06 18.68 -28.88
CA GLU A 747 -8.08 19.64 -27.77
C GLU A 747 -6.83 19.51 -26.89
N VAL A 748 -6.36 18.29 -26.66
CA VAL A 748 -5.11 18.06 -25.91
C VAL A 748 -3.92 18.65 -26.67
N PHE A 749 -3.77 18.41 -27.96
CA PHE A 749 -2.64 18.96 -28.73
C PHE A 749 -2.74 20.47 -28.95
N GLU A 750 -3.95 21.04 -29.07
CA GLU A 750 -4.18 22.49 -29.08
C GLU A 750 -3.74 23.14 -27.77
N LEU A 751 -4.12 22.55 -26.62
CA LEU A 751 -3.70 23.03 -25.31
C LEU A 751 -2.18 22.91 -25.13
N LEU A 752 -1.56 21.84 -25.63
CA LEU A 752 -0.11 21.61 -25.55
C LEU A 752 0.67 22.63 -26.41
N ASN A 753 0.20 22.92 -27.62
CA ASN A 753 0.79 23.96 -28.47
C ASN A 753 0.58 25.35 -27.86
N GLY A 754 -0.65 25.64 -27.40
CA GLY A 754 -0.98 26.89 -26.73
C GLY A 754 -0.25 27.09 -25.41
N MET A 755 0.23 26.01 -24.76
CA MET A 755 1.13 26.05 -23.61
C MET A 755 2.51 26.58 -24.01
N LYS A 756 3.09 26.02 -25.08
CA LYS A 756 4.40 26.44 -25.62
C LYS A 756 4.39 27.88 -26.14
N GLU A 757 3.36 28.27 -26.90
CA GLU A 757 3.22 29.61 -27.47
C GLU A 757 3.16 30.72 -26.40
N LYS A 758 2.56 30.42 -25.25
CA LYS A 758 2.47 31.36 -24.12
C LYS A 758 3.68 31.32 -23.19
N GLY A 759 4.77 30.66 -23.61
CA GLY A 759 6.04 30.61 -22.88
C GLY A 759 6.04 29.65 -21.69
N CYS A 760 5.10 28.70 -21.63
CA CYS A 760 5.05 27.66 -20.62
C CYS A 760 5.55 26.35 -21.25
N SER A 761 6.66 25.79 -20.78
CA SER A 761 7.22 24.55 -21.34
C SER A 761 6.62 23.31 -20.67
N PRO A 762 6.17 22.29 -21.42
CA PRO A 762 5.74 21.02 -20.83
C PRO A 762 6.89 20.33 -20.09
N GLU A 763 6.59 19.80 -18.91
CA GLU A 763 7.52 18.97 -18.12
C GLU A 763 7.19 17.49 -18.23
N ILE A 764 8.06 16.62 -17.69
CA ILE A 764 7.86 15.17 -17.68
C ILE A 764 6.49 14.78 -17.11
N GLU A 765 6.06 15.42 -16.02
CA GLU A 765 4.75 15.18 -15.40
C GLU A 765 3.58 15.54 -16.32
N THR A 766 3.73 16.58 -17.16
CA THR A 766 2.73 16.93 -18.18
C THR A 766 2.58 15.79 -19.19
N TYR A 767 3.70 15.26 -19.71
CA TYR A 767 3.68 14.15 -20.65
C TYR A 767 3.14 12.87 -20.01
N ILE A 768 3.55 12.54 -18.79
CA ILE A 768 3.04 11.37 -18.06
C ILE A 768 1.51 11.46 -17.90
N MET A 769 0.98 12.61 -17.48
CA MET A 769 -0.47 12.82 -17.35
C MET A 769 -1.21 12.60 -18.67
N LEU A 770 -0.67 13.14 -19.78
CA LEU A 770 -1.28 13.00 -21.10
C LEU A 770 -1.15 11.57 -21.66
N ILE A 771 -0.03 10.88 -21.42
CA ILE A 771 0.16 9.46 -21.77
C ILE A 771 -0.87 8.60 -21.03
N ARG A 772 -1.05 8.77 -19.71
CA ARG A 772 -2.12 8.07 -18.96
C ARG A 772 -3.50 8.32 -19.58
N LYS A 773 -3.77 9.57 -19.97
CA LYS A 773 -5.04 9.96 -20.59
C LYS A 773 -5.24 9.27 -21.94
N PHE A 774 -4.23 9.24 -22.80
CA PHE A 774 -4.30 8.58 -24.11
C PHE A 774 -4.30 7.06 -24.02
N CYS A 775 -3.62 6.45 -23.05
CA CYS A 775 -3.75 5.03 -22.75
C CYS A 775 -5.21 4.68 -22.42
N ARG A 776 -5.87 5.45 -21.53
CA ARG A 776 -7.31 5.28 -21.22
C ARG A 776 -8.21 5.46 -22.44
N TRP A 777 -7.86 6.34 -23.37
CA TRP A 777 -8.58 6.52 -24.64
C TRP A 777 -8.19 5.53 -25.73
N ARG A 778 -7.28 4.59 -25.44
CA ARG A 778 -6.72 3.62 -26.40
C ARG A 778 -6.12 4.29 -27.65
N GLN A 779 -5.60 5.51 -27.51
CA GLN A 779 -4.98 6.30 -28.58
C GLN A 779 -3.46 6.06 -28.63
N HIS A 780 -3.06 4.88 -29.09
CA HIS A 780 -1.66 4.42 -29.09
C HIS A 780 -0.72 5.33 -29.89
N GLU A 781 -1.14 5.76 -31.08
CA GLU A 781 -0.34 6.69 -31.90
C GLU A 781 -0.05 7.99 -31.17
N SER A 782 -1.03 8.50 -30.42
CA SER A 782 -0.85 9.72 -29.63
C SER A 782 0.05 9.47 -28.41
N VAL A 783 0.01 8.28 -27.80
CA VAL A 783 0.96 7.88 -26.74
C VAL A 783 2.40 7.90 -27.27
N TYR A 784 2.66 7.27 -28.42
CA TYR A 784 3.99 7.24 -29.01
C TYR A 784 4.46 8.62 -29.48
N ARG A 785 3.55 9.43 -30.03
CA ARG A 785 3.83 10.82 -30.39
C ARG A 785 4.27 11.63 -29.18
N LEU A 786 3.55 11.54 -28.06
CA LEU A 786 3.93 12.25 -26.83
C LEU A 786 5.24 11.73 -26.23
N TRP A 787 5.48 10.43 -26.27
CA TRP A 787 6.72 9.83 -25.79
C TRP A 787 7.94 10.32 -26.59
N ASN A 788 7.83 10.36 -27.91
CA ASN A 788 8.89 10.87 -28.79
C ASN A 788 9.08 12.38 -28.62
N GLU A 789 7.99 13.15 -28.57
CA GLU A 789 8.06 14.60 -28.36
C GLU A 789 8.71 14.96 -27.01
N MET A 790 8.47 14.16 -25.96
CA MET A 790 9.14 14.32 -24.66
C MET A 790 10.66 14.14 -24.79
N ILE A 791 11.12 13.14 -25.57
CA ILE A 791 12.54 12.88 -25.82
C ILE A 791 13.16 13.99 -26.68
N GLU A 792 12.48 14.41 -27.76
CA GLU A 792 12.91 15.49 -28.66
C GLU A 792 13.07 16.83 -27.93
N ASN A 793 12.22 17.10 -26.93
CA ASN A 793 12.35 18.27 -26.07
C ASN A 793 13.50 18.15 -25.04
N GLY A 794 14.32 17.09 -25.11
CA GLY A 794 15.48 16.88 -24.25
C GLY A 794 15.13 16.53 -22.81
N LEU A 795 13.92 16.04 -22.55
CA LEU A 795 13.52 15.61 -21.21
C LEU A 795 14.07 14.21 -20.92
N SER A 796 14.88 14.10 -19.87
CA SER A 796 15.38 12.82 -19.37
C SER A 796 14.22 12.00 -18.81
N LEU A 797 13.98 10.80 -19.36
CA LEU A 797 12.94 9.87 -18.92
C LEU A 797 13.27 9.33 -17.53
N ASP A 798 12.29 9.25 -16.64
CA ASP A 798 12.47 8.71 -15.29
C ASP A 798 11.70 7.39 -15.08
N ARG A 799 11.92 6.79 -13.92
CA ARG A 799 11.27 5.54 -13.50
C ARG A 799 9.74 5.60 -13.64
N SER A 800 9.13 6.72 -13.27
CA SER A 800 7.67 6.90 -13.28
C SER A 800 7.11 6.93 -14.70
N ALA A 801 7.80 7.61 -15.63
CA ALA A 801 7.42 7.65 -17.04
C ALA A 801 7.40 6.25 -17.67
N TYR A 802 8.42 5.43 -17.41
CA TYR A 802 8.46 4.04 -17.88
C TYR A 802 7.33 3.21 -17.30
N ILE A 803 7.11 3.25 -15.98
CA ILE A 803 6.04 2.48 -15.32
C ILE A 803 4.68 2.80 -15.96
N VAL A 804 4.37 4.08 -16.13
CA VAL A 804 3.11 4.53 -16.73
C VAL A 804 2.95 4.05 -18.16
N LEU A 805 4.00 4.14 -18.98
CA LEU A 805 3.95 3.67 -20.36
C LEU A 805 3.78 2.15 -20.42
N ILE A 806 4.57 1.39 -19.66
CA ILE A 806 4.55 -0.07 -19.64
C ILE A 806 3.16 -0.57 -19.21
N HIS A 807 2.63 -0.06 -18.09
CA HIS A 807 1.29 -0.43 -17.62
C HIS A 807 0.20 -0.04 -18.63
N GLY A 808 0.28 1.18 -19.16
CA GLY A 808 -0.70 1.66 -20.14
C GLY A 808 -0.72 0.86 -21.44
N LEU A 809 0.44 0.44 -21.94
CA LEU A 809 0.55 -0.43 -23.11
C LEU A 809 0.08 -1.85 -22.79
N PHE A 810 0.47 -2.39 -21.63
CA PHE A 810 0.11 -3.73 -21.21
C PHE A 810 -1.41 -3.90 -21.08
N LEU A 811 -2.08 -2.98 -20.38
CA LEU A 811 -3.54 -2.97 -20.21
C LEU A 811 -4.30 -2.77 -21.53
N ASN A 812 -3.65 -2.20 -22.55
CA ASN A 812 -4.21 -2.06 -23.89
C ASN A 812 -3.88 -3.25 -24.82
N GLY A 813 -3.25 -4.30 -24.31
CA GLY A 813 -2.88 -5.50 -25.07
C GLY A 813 -1.66 -5.34 -25.98
N LYS A 814 -0.87 -4.28 -25.80
CA LYS A 814 0.41 -4.03 -26.50
C LYS A 814 1.58 -4.62 -25.72
N LEU A 815 1.55 -5.94 -25.58
CA LEU A 815 2.38 -6.69 -24.63
C LEU A 815 3.86 -6.72 -25.06
N GLU A 816 4.12 -6.87 -26.36
CA GLU A 816 5.48 -6.85 -26.92
C GLU A 816 6.13 -5.48 -26.74
N GLU A 817 5.39 -4.39 -27.01
CA GLU A 817 5.92 -3.05 -26.79
C GLU A 817 6.13 -2.76 -25.30
N ALA A 818 5.21 -3.20 -24.43
CA ALA A 818 5.35 -3.07 -22.98
C ALA A 818 6.61 -3.79 -22.46
N SER A 819 6.86 -5.01 -22.91
CA SER A 819 8.08 -5.77 -22.59
C SER A 819 9.34 -5.10 -23.12
N ARG A 820 9.32 -4.56 -24.34
CA ARG A 820 10.47 -3.80 -24.89
C ARG A 820 10.84 -2.60 -24.03
N TYR A 821 9.85 -1.80 -23.62
CA TYR A 821 10.11 -0.64 -22.75
C TYR A 821 10.52 -1.04 -21.32
N TYR A 822 10.05 -2.19 -20.84
CA TYR A 822 10.49 -2.77 -19.58
C TYR A 822 11.98 -3.18 -19.61
N GLU A 823 12.43 -3.82 -20.69
CA GLU A 823 13.86 -4.13 -20.86
C GLU A 823 14.69 -2.86 -21.01
N GLU A 824 14.20 -1.85 -21.74
CA GLU A 824 14.86 -0.54 -21.83
C GLU A 824 15.00 0.12 -20.45
N MET A 825 13.96 0.05 -19.62
CA MET A 825 13.96 0.54 -18.24
C MET A 825 15.05 -0.16 -17.39
N LYS A 826 15.16 -1.49 -17.50
CA LYS A 826 16.19 -2.28 -16.80
C LYS A 826 17.61 -1.94 -17.30
N MET A 827 17.80 -1.81 -18.61
CA MET A 827 19.10 -1.42 -19.20
C MET A 827 19.58 -0.05 -18.71
N LYS A 828 18.67 0.90 -18.50
CA LYS A 828 18.98 2.22 -17.91
C LYS A 828 19.22 2.19 -16.40
N GLY A 829 19.14 1.01 -15.77
CA GLY A 829 19.43 0.81 -14.36
C GLY A 829 18.29 1.26 -13.42
N PHE A 830 17.08 1.45 -13.93
CA PHE A 830 15.92 1.64 -13.08
C PHE A 830 15.44 0.28 -12.55
N LEU A 831 15.10 0.25 -11.25
CA LEU A 831 14.45 -0.91 -10.66
C LEU A 831 12.95 -0.89 -10.99
N PRO A 832 12.37 -1.93 -11.61
CA PRO A 832 10.92 -2.03 -11.79
C PRO A 832 10.17 -1.98 -10.45
N GLU A 833 8.91 -1.57 -10.50
CA GLU A 833 8.00 -1.77 -9.38
C GLU A 833 7.63 -3.27 -9.30
N PRO A 834 7.48 -3.87 -8.10
CA PRO A 834 7.13 -5.29 -7.97
C PRO A 834 5.94 -5.70 -8.85
N LYS A 835 4.89 -4.88 -8.88
CA LYS A 835 3.71 -5.10 -9.75
C LYS A 835 4.04 -5.07 -11.24
N THR A 836 4.92 -4.16 -11.69
CA THR A 836 5.38 -4.11 -13.09
C THR A 836 6.19 -5.36 -13.45
N GLU A 837 7.06 -5.80 -12.54
CA GLU A 837 7.87 -7.01 -12.69
C GLU A 837 6.95 -8.23 -12.83
N GLU A 838 6.07 -8.44 -11.86
CA GLU A 838 5.10 -9.55 -11.82
C GLU A 838 4.26 -9.60 -13.11
N MET A 839 3.68 -8.46 -13.51
CA MET A 839 2.84 -8.34 -14.71
C MET A 839 3.59 -8.75 -15.99
N ILE A 840 4.84 -8.30 -16.17
CA ILE A 840 5.63 -8.63 -17.37
C ILE A 840 6.15 -10.07 -17.33
N GLN A 841 6.59 -10.55 -16.17
CA GLN A 841 7.10 -11.92 -16.02
C GLN A 841 6.01 -12.97 -16.20
N ALA A 842 4.79 -12.73 -15.70
CA ALA A 842 3.64 -13.61 -15.94
C ALA A 842 3.31 -13.75 -17.44
N TRP A 843 3.47 -12.67 -18.21
CA TRP A 843 3.28 -12.74 -19.66
C TRP A 843 4.43 -13.48 -20.37
N LEU A 844 5.68 -13.21 -19.99
CA LEU A 844 6.85 -13.87 -20.58
C LEU A 844 6.83 -15.39 -20.35
N SER A 845 6.50 -15.84 -19.14
CA SER A 845 6.40 -17.27 -18.83
C SER A 845 5.28 -17.96 -19.62
N GLY A 846 4.12 -17.31 -19.75
CA GLY A 846 3.03 -17.80 -20.59
C GLY A 846 3.41 -17.89 -22.08
N LYS A 847 4.21 -16.94 -22.58
CA LYS A 847 4.71 -16.92 -23.96
C LYS A 847 5.71 -18.06 -24.23
N GLU A 848 6.64 -18.32 -23.32
CA GLU A 848 7.60 -19.43 -23.45
C GLU A 848 6.90 -20.79 -23.49
N VAL A 849 5.89 -21.01 -22.64
CA VAL A 849 5.09 -22.23 -22.64
C VAL A 849 4.35 -22.41 -23.97
N ALA A 850 3.77 -21.33 -24.51
CA ALA A 850 3.07 -21.36 -25.80
C ALA A 850 4.02 -21.69 -26.96
N GLU A 851 5.22 -21.11 -26.97
CA GLU A 851 6.24 -21.37 -27.99
C GLU A 851 6.78 -22.80 -27.91
N GLN A 852 7.03 -23.34 -26.71
CA GLN A 852 7.42 -24.74 -26.49
C GLN A 852 6.34 -25.73 -26.96
N CYS A 853 5.06 -25.46 -26.64
CA CYS A 853 3.95 -26.27 -27.14
C CYS A 853 3.86 -26.26 -28.67
N MET A 854 4.10 -25.13 -29.33
CA MET A 854 4.11 -25.05 -30.80
C MET A 854 5.24 -25.86 -31.43
N VAL A 855 6.44 -25.86 -30.82
CA VAL A 855 7.58 -26.66 -31.28
C VAL A 855 7.31 -28.15 -31.14
N MET A 856 6.75 -28.59 -30.00
CA MET A 856 6.35 -29.99 -29.80
C MET A 856 5.29 -30.46 -30.80
N ASP A 857 4.34 -29.60 -31.17
CA ASP A 857 3.28 -29.91 -32.12
C ASP A 857 3.79 -29.99 -33.59
N LEU A 858 4.84 -29.22 -33.91
CA LEU A 858 5.59 -29.30 -35.17
C LEU A 858 6.44 -30.57 -35.27
N GLU A 859 7.06 -31.00 -34.16
CA GLU A 859 7.80 -32.26 -34.08
C GLU A 859 6.87 -33.47 -34.20
N ARG A 860 5.70 -33.44 -33.56
CA ARG A 860 4.67 -34.48 -33.66
C ARG A 860 4.20 -34.68 -35.12
N LYS A 861 4.05 -33.58 -35.87
CA LYS A 861 3.70 -33.59 -37.30
C LYS A 861 4.82 -34.09 -38.22
N ARG A 862 6.09 -34.09 -37.77
CA ARG A 862 7.22 -34.68 -38.50
C ARG A 862 7.32 -36.20 -38.30
N VAL A 863 6.85 -36.72 -37.17
CA VAL A 863 6.96 -38.15 -36.80
C VAL A 863 5.82 -39.00 -37.38
N THR A 864 4.63 -38.43 -37.66
CA THR A 864 3.50 -39.19 -38.23
C THR A 864 3.39 -39.02 -39.74
N ARG A 865 4.14 -39.83 -40.50
CA ARG A 865 3.80 -40.20 -41.89
C ARG A 865 3.39 -41.66 -41.91
N ASP A 866 2.14 -41.95 -41.53
CA ASP A 866 1.50 -43.23 -41.83
C ASP A 866 0.03 -42.97 -42.20
N PRO A 867 -0.46 -43.36 -43.39
CA PRO A 867 -1.78 -43.00 -43.86
C PRO A 867 -2.76 -44.10 -43.52
N LEU A 868 -3.31 -44.13 -42.31
CA LEU A 868 -4.56 -44.81 -41.94
C LEU A 868 -4.83 -44.61 -40.44
N ASP A 869 -5.33 -43.44 -40.03
CA ASP A 869 -6.22 -43.43 -38.87
C ASP A 869 -7.22 -42.27 -38.84
N LYS A 870 -8.40 -42.55 -38.29
CA LYS A 870 -9.61 -41.74 -38.39
C LYS A 870 -9.51 -40.45 -37.55
N LYS A 871 -10.00 -39.34 -38.12
CA LYS A 871 -10.13 -38.03 -37.48
C LYS A 871 -10.89 -38.08 -36.13
N PRO A 872 -10.32 -37.57 -35.03
CA PRO A 872 -11.10 -36.94 -33.98
C PRO A 872 -11.40 -35.49 -34.35
N ARG A 873 -12.58 -35.00 -33.93
CA ARG A 873 -13.04 -33.62 -34.14
C ARG A 873 -12.13 -32.66 -33.37
N GLY A 874 -11.72 -31.58 -34.05
CA GLY A 874 -10.69 -30.66 -33.59
C GLY A 874 -11.09 -29.87 -32.35
N ALA A 875 -10.28 -29.98 -31.31
CA ALA A 875 -10.09 -28.91 -30.34
C ALA A 875 -9.26 -27.81 -31.04
N SER A 876 -9.87 -26.64 -31.24
CA SER A 876 -9.19 -25.46 -31.75
C SER A 876 -8.29 -24.90 -30.65
N TRP A 877 -6.99 -25.18 -30.70
CA TRP A 877 -5.95 -24.63 -29.80
C TRP A 877 -5.67 -23.13 -30.06
N ARG A 878 -6.72 -22.32 -30.21
CA ARG A 878 -6.63 -20.84 -30.26
C ARG A 878 -6.75 -20.20 -28.87
N HIS A 879 -6.83 -20.98 -27.79
CA HIS A 879 -7.07 -20.46 -26.43
C HIS A 879 -5.82 -20.27 -25.57
N VAL A 880 -4.62 -20.64 -26.05
CA VAL A 880 -3.36 -20.44 -25.31
C VAL A 880 -2.78 -19.02 -25.51
N LEU A 881 -3.37 -18.25 -26.43
CA LEU A 881 -3.16 -16.80 -26.54
C LEU A 881 -4.50 -16.10 -26.28
N LYS A 882 -5.05 -16.20 -25.06
CA LYS A 882 -6.05 -15.19 -24.68
C LYS A 882 -5.29 -13.88 -24.52
N GLN A 883 -5.35 -13.03 -25.55
CA GLN A 883 -5.10 -11.60 -25.37
C GLN A 883 -5.96 -11.16 -24.17
N PRO A 884 -5.45 -10.32 -23.25
CA PRO A 884 -6.27 -9.77 -22.19
C PRO A 884 -7.53 -9.18 -22.84
N GLU A 885 -8.70 -9.65 -22.40
CA GLU A 885 -9.96 -9.29 -23.03
C GLU A 885 -10.05 -7.76 -23.09
N ALA A 886 -10.15 -7.24 -24.31
CA ALA A 886 -10.27 -5.82 -24.53
C ALA A 886 -11.57 -5.35 -23.88
N ILE A 887 -11.48 -4.72 -22.70
CA ILE A 887 -12.59 -3.99 -22.09
C ILE A 887 -13.04 -2.90 -23.07
N SER A 888 -14.03 -3.20 -23.91
CA SER A 888 -14.65 -2.25 -24.81
C SER A 888 -15.55 -1.34 -23.97
N VAL A 889 -15.15 -0.08 -23.85
CA VAL A 889 -16.09 0.97 -23.41
C VAL A 889 -16.84 1.40 -24.66
N THR A 890 -17.90 0.69 -25.02
CA THR A 890 -18.85 1.13 -26.03
C THR A 890 -19.64 2.32 -25.48
N ARG A 891 -19.49 3.47 -26.13
CA ARG A 891 -20.36 4.62 -25.96
C ARG A 891 -21.70 4.30 -26.63
N ASP A 892 -22.74 4.07 -25.84
CA ASP A 892 -24.10 4.46 -26.21
C ASP A 892 -24.86 5.04 -25.01
N TRP A 893 -24.94 6.37 -25.10
CA TRP A 893 -25.83 7.36 -24.52
C TRP A 893 -27.00 6.91 -23.65
N GLY A 894 -26.88 7.23 -22.36
CA GLY A 894 -27.97 7.25 -21.40
C GLY A 894 -27.48 7.25 -19.96
N PHE A 895 -26.58 8.19 -19.60
CA PHE A 895 -26.01 8.43 -18.25
C PHE A 895 -25.76 7.19 -17.36
N SER A 896 -24.54 6.66 -17.43
CA SER A 896 -23.83 5.99 -16.33
C SER A 896 -22.34 6.39 -16.45
N SER A 897 -22.01 7.63 -16.17
CA SER A 897 -21.89 8.13 -14.80
C SER A 897 -22.83 9.30 -14.55
N LEU A 898 -23.78 9.10 -13.63
CA LEU A 898 -24.21 10.17 -12.71
C LEU A 898 -22.94 10.90 -12.22
N VAL A 899 -22.74 12.22 -12.33
CA VAL A 899 -23.60 13.38 -12.68
C VAL A 899 -24.64 13.72 -11.61
N ALA A 900 -24.73 15.04 -11.32
CA ALA A 900 -25.46 15.78 -10.28
C ALA A 900 -24.74 15.76 -8.91
N GLU A 901 -23.99 16.79 -8.49
CA GLU A 901 -24.35 18.21 -8.40
C GLU A 901 -25.83 18.44 -8.09
N ASN A 902 -26.16 18.68 -6.81
CA ASN A 902 -27.28 19.47 -6.28
C ASN A 902 -27.18 19.43 -4.73
N ILE A 903 -27.45 20.44 -3.91
CA ILE A 903 -28.07 21.75 -4.11
C ILE A 903 -27.96 22.55 -2.79
N SER A 904 -28.07 23.86 -2.91
CA SER A 904 -28.56 24.88 -1.95
C SER A 904 -28.25 24.83 -0.45
N PHE A 905 -27.76 26.00 -0.04
CA PHE A 905 -28.09 26.75 1.17
C PHE A 905 -29.48 26.51 1.83
N CYS A 906 -29.42 26.50 3.16
CA CYS A 906 -30.31 27.14 4.15
C CYS A 906 -31.79 26.76 4.34
N ARG A 907 -32.09 26.57 5.64
CA ARG A 907 -33.31 26.91 6.41
C ARG A 907 -34.55 26.10 5.98
N LYS A 908 -35.01 25.16 6.77
CA LYS A 908 -35.43 25.26 8.18
C LYS A 908 -35.31 23.91 8.86
#